data_AF-A0A7C5C1C7-F1
#
_entry.id   AF-A0A7C5C1C7-F1
#
_cell.length_a   1.000
_cell.length_b   1.000
_cell.length_c   1.000
_cell.angle_alpha   90.00
_cell.angle_beta   90.00
_cell.angle_gamma   90.00
#
_symmetry.space_group_name_H-M   'P 1'
#
loop_
_entity.id
_entity.type
_entity.pdbx_description
1 polymer ?
#
loop_
_entity_poly.entity_id
_entity_poly.type
_entity_poly.pdbx_seq_one_letter_code
_entity_poly.pdbx_strand_id
1 'polypeptide(L)'
;MNSPLSPYRLAKARKLYNLFNALNSLSFTLLSGNIIILYALRLNANSTLIGILNGLVFSAFFFMPLGKRLVRKQPIVRVFASAWIARYILMIPLLFAPFAVSAGRGDVALTLVIVGVFCFHASRGIGMIGSNPVLNELATGHDRGSYMTYVQVINSAVAMVVNIALALLLGRNPPLGLYALLMGFGIISGVFGSLFLYKIPEPPQGTEGEASDFFQVIRHAFSKGAFRRFIVILLSVSFVSSIARAFVVVYSREVYHQSDGMVALFTVAGGLGALLMGMFTRLLVDRVGAKPLYITYTAIAFISLIPIIIAPLVHTPSLVMTVLFLLFLYFLLNFGFAGAEGVAQNYFFGLVSPKDVLDLGILYYIVYGTAGALGSFLAGVFLDAFSGMGFESLTSYRFLFIFLAVILAAVLFLQRNLIRLGALPLRGALGVIFSFRDIRAITLLDRLDKSKNSQEETALLEALYENPSHIAVAGLLDRARSPRLSVRVEALRAIEALDSLTSEVVQALEADVETNPYTTAYICARALGKHRVSTSVPTLKRALSSDDYMLVGEAMVALAKIGDPDAKAEIEALIRRNRNPRVRIMGTQALEIYGSLDSLPLLLDLLREENPPPYLRDEVTIAIADLLGLQEAFYPLFIRYLEDPSLLLTLALDTVESATESYKSLHRNKKSRVKNPSSNPLTDLEPAVTAYIARSDGALLSRWILDNLENTKHGLEYLMAEAALDDDLSIHNRFRLLLVLWATKRLNAPRVT
;
A
#
# COMPACT_ATOMS: atom_id res chain seq x y z
N MET A 1 22.96 14.93 -31.77
CA MET A 1 22.44 15.91 -30.79
C MET A 1 21.10 15.40 -30.29
N ASN A 2 21.07 14.67 -29.16
CA ASN A 2 19.85 14.12 -28.57
C ASN A 2 19.37 15.05 -27.45
N SER A 3 18.74 16.16 -27.81
CA SER A 3 18.05 16.99 -26.82
C SER A 3 16.66 16.39 -26.56
N PRO A 4 16.22 16.28 -25.29
CA PRO A 4 14.87 15.80 -24.98
C PRO A 4 13.80 16.64 -25.68
N LEU A 5 12.69 16.02 -26.07
CA LEU A 5 11.58 16.70 -26.73
C LEU A 5 11.08 17.88 -25.88
N SER A 6 10.84 19.04 -26.50
CA SER A 6 10.22 20.17 -25.82
C SER A 6 8.81 19.80 -25.34
N PRO A 7 8.29 20.38 -24.24
CA PRO A 7 6.95 20.04 -23.73
C PRO A 7 5.83 20.12 -24.77
N TYR A 8 5.89 21.12 -25.67
CA TYR A 8 4.95 21.26 -26.78
C TYR A 8 5.05 20.10 -27.80
N ARG A 9 6.27 19.74 -28.21
CA ARG A 9 6.50 18.64 -29.17
C ARG A 9 6.10 17.29 -28.56
N LEU A 10 6.40 17.09 -27.28
CA LEU A 10 6.00 15.90 -26.53
C LEU A 10 4.47 15.81 -26.44
N ALA A 11 3.77 16.88 -26.07
CA ALA A 11 2.30 16.90 -26.00
C ALA A 11 1.66 16.61 -27.37
N LYS A 12 2.18 17.19 -28.46
CA LYS A 12 1.72 16.92 -29.82
C LYS A 12 1.95 15.46 -30.22
N ALA A 13 3.12 14.90 -29.94
CA ALA A 13 3.45 13.50 -30.24
C ALA A 13 2.58 12.53 -29.44
N ARG A 14 2.38 12.80 -28.14
CA ARG A 14 1.46 12.03 -27.27
C ARG A 14 0.03 12.05 -27.82
N LYS A 15 -0.49 13.21 -28.26
CA LYS A 15 -1.84 13.30 -28.87
C LYS A 15 -1.98 12.41 -30.11
N LEU A 16 -1.00 12.44 -31.01
CA LEU A 16 -0.99 11.60 -32.22
C LEU A 16 -0.88 10.12 -31.88
N TYR A 17 0.00 9.76 -30.94
CA TYR A 17 0.15 8.38 -30.49
C TYR A 17 -1.11 7.86 -29.78
N ASN A 18 -1.79 8.70 -29.00
CA ASN A 18 -3.05 8.34 -28.34
C ASN A 18 -4.15 8.07 -29.37
N LEU A 19 -4.27 8.92 -30.41
CA LEU A 19 -5.21 8.71 -31.51
C LEU A 19 -4.90 7.42 -32.28
N PHE A 20 -3.62 7.17 -32.55
CA PHE A 20 -3.16 5.91 -33.11
C PHE A 20 -3.57 4.72 -32.23
N ASN A 21 -3.33 4.75 -30.91
CA ASN A 21 -3.67 3.66 -30.00
C ASN A 21 -5.18 3.39 -29.97
N ALA A 22 -6.01 4.45 -29.94
CA ALA A 22 -7.46 4.31 -30.00
C ALA A 22 -7.91 3.59 -31.28
N LEU A 23 -7.47 4.07 -32.45
CA LEU A 23 -7.80 3.44 -33.73
C LEU A 23 -7.22 2.03 -33.84
N ASN A 24 -5.98 1.82 -33.41
CA ASN A 24 -5.33 0.53 -33.36
C ASN A 24 -6.10 -0.47 -32.49
N SER A 25 -6.58 -0.07 -31.31
CA SER A 25 -7.35 -0.93 -30.42
C SER A 25 -8.70 -1.32 -31.05
N LEU A 26 -9.37 -0.35 -31.67
CA LEU A 26 -10.61 -0.61 -32.42
C LEU A 26 -10.38 -1.62 -33.55
N SER A 27 -9.39 -1.37 -34.41
CA SER A 27 -9.09 -2.25 -35.54
C SER A 27 -8.61 -3.63 -35.09
N PHE A 28 -7.78 -3.70 -34.04
CA PHE A 28 -7.30 -4.98 -33.51
C PHE A 28 -8.45 -5.83 -32.97
N THR A 29 -9.42 -5.22 -32.29
CA THR A 29 -10.62 -5.91 -31.78
C THR A 29 -11.49 -6.45 -32.91
N LEU A 30 -11.52 -5.77 -34.06
CA LEU A 30 -12.29 -6.20 -35.24
C LEU A 30 -11.55 -7.18 -36.17
N LEU A 31 -10.24 -7.39 -35.97
CA LEU A 31 -9.39 -8.17 -36.88
C LEU A 31 -8.58 -9.27 -36.21
N SER A 32 -8.65 -9.38 -34.88
CA SER A 32 -7.89 -10.34 -34.10
C SER A 32 -8.69 -10.76 -32.87
N GLY A 33 -8.37 -11.91 -32.31
CA GLY A 33 -9.07 -12.48 -31.15
C GLY A 33 -10.40 -13.14 -31.51
N ASN A 34 -11.41 -12.93 -30.67
CA ASN A 34 -12.68 -13.66 -30.69
C ASN A 34 -13.43 -13.55 -32.03
N ILE A 35 -13.44 -12.39 -32.69
CA ILE A 35 -14.21 -12.18 -33.93
C ILE A 35 -13.74 -13.09 -35.07
N ILE A 36 -12.43 -13.35 -35.17
CA ILE A 36 -11.85 -14.27 -36.16
C ILE A 36 -12.24 -15.71 -35.84
N ILE A 37 -12.26 -16.07 -34.56
CA ILE A 37 -12.67 -17.41 -34.11
C ILE A 37 -14.16 -17.64 -34.38
N LEU A 38 -15.01 -16.68 -34.04
CA LEU A 38 -16.45 -16.74 -34.32
C LEU A 38 -16.74 -16.81 -35.82
N TYR A 39 -15.99 -16.04 -36.62
CA TYR A 39 -16.09 -16.09 -38.08
C TYR A 39 -15.67 -17.45 -38.65
N ALA A 40 -14.53 -17.98 -38.20
CA ALA A 40 -14.06 -19.31 -38.61
C ALA A 40 -15.05 -20.43 -38.22
N LEU A 41 -15.64 -20.36 -37.02
CA LEU A 41 -16.69 -21.30 -36.61
C LEU A 41 -17.95 -21.19 -37.48
N ARG A 42 -18.28 -20.00 -38.02
CA ARG A 42 -19.38 -19.83 -38.99
C ARG A 42 -19.03 -20.36 -40.39
N LEU A 43 -17.74 -20.47 -40.71
CA LEU A 43 -17.21 -21.13 -41.90
C LEU A 43 -17.02 -22.65 -41.71
N ASN A 44 -17.53 -23.21 -40.61
CA ASN A 44 -17.41 -24.63 -40.23
C ASN A 44 -15.96 -25.09 -40.00
N ALA A 45 -15.10 -24.22 -39.46
CA ALA A 45 -13.77 -24.61 -38.99
C ALA A 45 -13.89 -25.62 -37.83
N ASN A 46 -13.09 -26.70 -37.88
CA ASN A 46 -12.95 -27.66 -36.78
C ASN A 46 -12.01 -27.11 -35.67
N SER A 47 -11.89 -27.85 -34.56
CA SER A 47 -11.09 -27.39 -33.41
C SER A 47 -9.62 -27.23 -33.76
N THR A 48 -9.07 -28.06 -34.64
CA THR A 48 -7.68 -27.96 -35.11
C THR A 48 -7.43 -26.66 -35.85
N LEU A 49 -8.31 -26.27 -36.78
CA LEU A 49 -8.20 -25.00 -37.50
C LEU A 49 -8.36 -23.80 -36.56
N ILE A 50 -9.26 -23.88 -35.57
CA ILE A 50 -9.36 -22.86 -34.52
C ILE A 50 -8.07 -22.78 -33.69
N GLY A 51 -7.47 -23.92 -33.37
CA GLY A 51 -6.18 -24.02 -32.71
C GLY A 51 -5.05 -23.37 -33.51
N ILE A 52 -5.02 -23.60 -34.83
CA ILE A 52 -4.07 -22.96 -35.76
C ILE A 52 -4.27 -21.44 -35.75
N LEU A 53 -5.50 -20.95 -35.94
CA LEU A 53 -5.79 -19.51 -35.98
C LEU A 53 -5.37 -18.81 -34.67
N ASN A 54 -5.65 -19.40 -33.52
CA ASN A 54 -5.18 -18.90 -32.23
C ASN A 54 -3.65 -18.96 -32.11
N GLY A 55 -3.03 -20.03 -32.61
CA GLY A 55 -1.58 -20.19 -32.62
C GLY A 55 -0.86 -19.16 -33.50
N LEU A 56 -1.48 -18.75 -34.62
CA LEU A 56 -0.94 -17.72 -35.53
C LEU A 56 -0.75 -16.36 -34.85
N VAL A 57 -1.50 -16.05 -33.79
CA VAL A 57 -1.31 -14.83 -33.00
C VAL A 57 0.12 -14.71 -32.47
N PHE A 58 0.70 -15.84 -32.08
CA PHE A 58 2.03 -15.96 -31.51
C PHE A 58 3.14 -16.02 -32.56
N SER A 59 2.80 -16.27 -33.84
CA SER A 59 3.77 -16.25 -34.95
C SER A 59 4.52 -14.91 -35.02
N ALA A 60 3.88 -13.83 -34.61
CA ALA A 60 4.45 -12.48 -34.57
C ALA A 60 5.79 -12.42 -33.82
N PHE A 61 5.97 -13.22 -32.77
CA PHE A 61 7.23 -13.20 -32.00
C PHE A 61 8.42 -13.77 -32.78
N PHE A 62 8.19 -14.67 -33.73
CA PHE A 62 9.23 -15.26 -34.58
C PHE A 62 9.68 -14.31 -35.71
N PHE A 63 8.91 -13.26 -36.01
CA PHE A 63 9.24 -12.25 -37.02
C PHE A 63 9.93 -11.00 -36.44
N MET A 64 10.04 -10.86 -35.12
CA MET A 64 10.77 -9.75 -34.49
C MET A 64 12.26 -9.66 -34.90
N PRO A 65 13.02 -10.78 -35.06
CA PRO A 65 14.39 -10.72 -35.56
C PRO A 65 14.52 -10.09 -36.95
N LEU A 66 13.54 -10.29 -37.83
CA LEU A 66 13.51 -9.65 -39.14
C LEU A 66 13.39 -8.14 -39.01
N GLY A 67 12.49 -7.68 -38.14
CA GLY A 67 12.39 -6.27 -37.80
C GLY A 67 13.71 -5.69 -37.26
N LYS A 68 14.40 -6.39 -36.33
CA LYS A 68 15.71 -5.95 -35.78
C LYS A 68 16.73 -5.72 -36.91
N ARG A 69 16.71 -6.56 -37.95
CA ARG A 69 17.56 -6.38 -39.15
C ARG A 69 17.16 -5.16 -39.99
N LEU A 70 15.86 -4.86 -40.12
CA LEU A 70 15.38 -3.70 -40.87
C LEU A 70 15.76 -2.37 -40.21
N VAL A 71 15.71 -2.28 -38.88
CA VAL A 71 16.03 -1.05 -38.13
C VAL A 71 17.50 -0.65 -38.26
N ARG A 72 18.40 -1.59 -38.60
CA ARG A 72 19.79 -1.26 -38.95
C ARG A 72 19.91 -0.41 -40.21
N LYS A 73 18.91 -0.42 -41.08
CA LYS A 73 18.91 0.28 -42.38
C LYS A 73 17.86 1.38 -42.48
N GLN A 74 16.87 1.41 -41.59
CA GLN A 74 15.75 2.33 -41.63
C GLN A 74 15.39 2.85 -40.23
N PRO A 75 14.87 4.09 -40.11
CA PRO A 75 14.37 4.60 -38.85
C PRO A 75 13.32 3.67 -38.23
N ILE A 76 13.37 3.46 -36.91
CA ILE A 76 12.52 2.53 -36.18
C ILE A 76 11.05 2.90 -36.30
N VAL A 77 10.72 4.20 -36.30
CA VAL A 77 9.34 4.68 -36.49
C VAL A 77 8.83 4.31 -37.88
N ARG A 78 9.68 4.37 -38.91
CA ARG A 78 9.30 4.03 -40.28
C ARG A 78 9.04 2.53 -40.44
N VAL A 79 9.90 1.69 -39.86
CA VAL A 79 9.70 0.23 -39.84
C VAL A 79 8.41 -0.12 -39.11
N PHE A 80 8.19 0.49 -37.95
CA PHE A 80 6.98 0.31 -37.14
C PHE A 80 5.71 0.71 -37.89
N ALA A 81 5.66 1.92 -38.45
CA ALA A 81 4.51 2.44 -39.20
C ALA A 81 4.20 1.60 -40.45
N SER A 82 5.23 1.24 -41.23
CA SER A 82 5.07 0.45 -42.46
C SER A 82 4.52 -0.94 -42.16
N ALA A 83 5.08 -1.62 -41.14
CA ALA A 83 4.62 -2.93 -40.69
C ALA A 83 3.17 -2.89 -40.15
N TRP A 84 2.77 -1.80 -39.49
CA TRP A 84 1.41 -1.57 -39.00
C TRP A 84 0.41 -1.28 -40.12
N ILE A 85 0.81 -0.65 -41.21
CA ILE A 85 -0.06 -0.50 -42.39
C ILE A 85 -0.18 -1.84 -43.11
N ALA A 86 0.96 -2.48 -43.38
CA ALA A 86 1.02 -3.74 -44.11
C ALA A 86 0.14 -4.82 -43.44
N ARG A 87 0.15 -4.95 -42.11
CA ARG A 87 -0.68 -5.95 -41.43
C ARG A 87 -2.17 -5.81 -41.76
N TYR A 88 -2.69 -4.58 -41.89
CA TYR A 88 -4.10 -4.35 -42.19
C TYR A 88 -4.43 -4.58 -43.66
N ILE A 89 -3.56 -4.13 -44.57
CA ILE A 89 -3.74 -4.38 -46.01
C ILE A 89 -3.72 -5.89 -46.29
N LEU A 90 -2.84 -6.63 -45.62
CA LEU A 90 -2.73 -8.08 -45.75
C LEU A 90 -3.96 -8.86 -45.24
N MET A 91 -4.92 -8.21 -44.56
CA MET A 91 -6.21 -8.80 -44.19
C MET A 91 -7.28 -8.71 -45.27
N ILE A 92 -7.08 -7.90 -46.31
CA ILE A 92 -8.07 -7.71 -47.40
C ILE A 92 -8.53 -9.03 -48.03
N PRO A 93 -7.68 -10.05 -48.27
CA PRO A 93 -8.14 -11.33 -48.82
C PRO A 93 -9.27 -11.99 -48.02
N LEU A 94 -9.30 -11.82 -46.69
CA LEU A 94 -10.33 -12.42 -45.85
C LEU A 94 -11.73 -11.84 -46.10
N LEU A 95 -11.83 -10.61 -46.61
CA LEU A 95 -13.11 -9.98 -46.94
C LEU A 95 -13.84 -10.73 -48.08
N PHE A 96 -13.12 -11.55 -48.85
CA PHE A 96 -13.67 -12.31 -49.96
C PHE A 96 -14.20 -13.70 -49.56
N ALA A 97 -14.02 -14.10 -48.31
CA ALA A 97 -14.49 -15.40 -47.81
C ALA A 97 -16.02 -15.62 -47.96
N PRO A 98 -16.92 -14.63 -47.78
CA PRO A 98 -18.35 -14.85 -48.01
C PRO A 98 -18.67 -15.21 -49.47
N PHE A 99 -17.95 -14.64 -50.44
CA PHE A 99 -18.14 -14.97 -51.86
C PHE A 99 -17.67 -16.39 -52.17
N ALA A 100 -16.55 -16.82 -51.60
CA ALA A 100 -16.08 -18.20 -51.72
C ALA A 100 -17.11 -19.20 -51.16
N VAL A 101 -17.72 -18.90 -50.00
CA VAL A 101 -18.82 -19.72 -49.46
C VAL A 101 -20.02 -19.74 -50.39
N SER A 102 -20.43 -18.58 -50.95
CA SER A 102 -21.55 -18.53 -51.91
C SER A 102 -21.29 -19.32 -53.19
N ALA A 103 -20.02 -19.51 -53.56
CA ALA A 103 -19.58 -20.36 -54.67
C ALA A 103 -19.42 -21.84 -54.27
N GLY A 104 -19.80 -22.24 -53.05
CA GLY A 104 -19.66 -23.61 -52.55
C GLY A 104 -18.23 -23.99 -52.14
N ARG A 105 -17.29 -23.03 -52.06
CA ARG A 105 -15.86 -23.22 -51.79
C ARG A 105 -15.50 -22.79 -50.36
N GLY A 106 -16.03 -23.51 -49.38
CA GLY A 106 -15.74 -23.26 -47.95
C GLY A 106 -14.26 -23.48 -47.59
N ASP A 107 -13.59 -24.40 -48.29
CA ASP A 107 -12.14 -24.64 -48.23
C ASP A 107 -11.33 -23.37 -48.56
N VAL A 108 -11.72 -22.69 -49.63
CA VAL A 108 -11.08 -21.44 -50.07
C VAL A 108 -11.38 -20.32 -49.06
N ALA A 109 -12.61 -20.24 -48.56
CA ALA A 109 -12.97 -19.25 -47.54
C ALA A 109 -12.10 -19.37 -46.28
N LEU A 110 -11.91 -20.58 -45.75
CA LEU A 110 -11.04 -20.83 -44.60
C LEU A 110 -9.57 -20.53 -44.91
N THR A 111 -9.09 -20.89 -46.11
CA THR A 111 -7.73 -20.58 -46.55
C THR A 111 -7.46 -19.07 -46.58
N LEU A 112 -8.41 -18.28 -47.10
CA LEU A 112 -8.32 -16.81 -47.11
C LEU A 112 -8.20 -16.24 -45.70
N VAL A 113 -8.97 -16.77 -44.75
CA VAL A 113 -8.89 -16.37 -43.34
C VAL A 113 -7.52 -16.72 -42.75
N ILE A 114 -7.04 -17.95 -42.92
CA ILE A 114 -5.74 -18.40 -42.38
C ILE A 114 -4.58 -17.57 -42.93
N VAL A 115 -4.54 -17.37 -44.26
CA VAL A 115 -3.48 -16.59 -44.91
C VAL A 115 -3.52 -15.14 -44.46
N GLY A 116 -4.71 -14.53 -44.40
CA GLY A 116 -4.87 -13.15 -43.90
C GLY A 116 -4.38 -13.00 -42.46
N VAL A 117 -4.78 -13.91 -41.58
CA VAL A 117 -4.38 -13.96 -40.16
C VAL A 117 -2.88 -14.15 -40.01
N PHE A 118 -2.27 -15.10 -40.73
CA PHE A 118 -0.83 -15.31 -40.70
C PHE A 118 -0.08 -14.05 -41.16
N CYS A 119 -0.43 -13.48 -42.30
CA CYS A 119 0.22 -12.30 -42.85
C CYS A 119 0.08 -11.07 -41.95
N PHE A 120 -1.08 -10.88 -41.32
CA PHE A 120 -1.30 -9.84 -40.30
C PHE A 120 -0.33 -9.98 -39.12
N HIS A 121 -0.22 -11.18 -38.55
CA HIS A 121 0.62 -11.42 -37.39
C HIS A 121 2.11 -11.41 -37.74
N ALA A 122 2.51 -11.93 -38.90
CA ALA A 122 3.88 -11.86 -39.40
C ALA A 122 4.33 -10.39 -39.57
N SER A 123 3.51 -9.57 -40.22
CA SER A 123 3.80 -8.13 -40.38
C SER A 123 3.84 -7.40 -39.04
N ARG A 124 2.87 -7.66 -38.14
CA ARG A 124 2.89 -7.14 -36.76
C ARG A 124 4.22 -7.46 -36.07
N GLY A 125 4.69 -8.70 -36.21
CA GLY A 125 5.95 -9.18 -35.65
C GLY A 125 7.16 -8.33 -36.01
N ILE A 126 7.29 -7.96 -37.29
CA ILE A 126 8.36 -7.10 -37.80
C ILE A 126 8.34 -5.73 -37.12
N GLY A 127 7.15 -5.13 -36.93
CA GLY A 127 7.04 -3.80 -36.35
C GLY A 127 7.10 -3.73 -34.83
N MET A 128 6.85 -4.84 -34.10
CA MET A 128 6.74 -4.83 -32.62
C MET A 128 7.98 -4.29 -31.92
N ILE A 129 9.15 -4.41 -32.53
CA ILE A 129 10.41 -3.86 -32.04
C ILE A 129 10.37 -2.34 -31.80
N GLY A 130 9.52 -1.60 -32.52
CA GLY A 130 9.38 -0.15 -32.38
C GLY A 130 8.41 0.28 -31.28
N SER A 131 7.54 -0.62 -30.82
CA SER A 131 6.47 -0.29 -29.86
C SER A 131 7.04 0.21 -28.53
N ASN A 132 8.02 -0.51 -27.95
CA ASN A 132 8.60 -0.15 -26.66
C ASN A 132 9.53 1.09 -26.75
N PRO A 133 10.45 1.20 -27.72
CA PRO A 133 11.26 2.41 -27.88
C PRO A 133 10.44 3.68 -28.09
N VAL A 134 9.42 3.64 -28.96
CA VAL A 134 8.53 4.79 -29.20
C VAL A 134 7.76 5.15 -27.93
N LEU A 135 7.17 4.17 -27.24
CA LEU A 135 6.46 4.42 -25.99
C LEU A 135 7.39 4.98 -24.90
N ASN A 136 8.62 4.46 -24.80
CA ASN A 136 9.61 4.91 -23.82
C ASN A 136 10.02 6.37 -24.04
N GLU A 137 10.20 6.79 -25.29
CA GLU A 137 10.52 8.18 -25.63
C GLU A 137 9.35 9.13 -25.30
N LEU A 138 8.12 8.70 -25.56
CA LEU A 138 6.92 9.47 -25.23
C LEU A 138 6.61 9.47 -23.72
N ALA A 139 7.04 8.43 -23.00
CA ALA A 139 6.94 8.27 -21.56
C ALA A 139 8.24 8.72 -20.85
N THR A 140 8.73 9.91 -21.21
CA THR A 140 9.86 10.59 -20.55
C THR A 140 9.37 11.55 -19.47
N GLY A 141 10.17 11.74 -18.42
CA GLY A 141 9.87 12.64 -17.30
C GLY A 141 9.12 12.00 -16.13
N HIS A 142 8.73 12.83 -15.16
CA HIS A 142 8.11 12.40 -13.90
C HIS A 142 6.74 11.71 -14.06
N ASP A 143 6.08 11.85 -15.21
CA ASP A 143 4.76 11.27 -15.48
C ASP A 143 4.81 9.97 -16.29
N ARG A 144 6.00 9.38 -16.50
CA ARG A 144 6.21 8.14 -17.27
C ARG A 144 5.18 7.04 -16.96
N GLY A 145 5.08 6.63 -15.70
CA GLY A 145 4.17 5.55 -15.29
C GLY A 145 2.69 5.92 -15.49
N SER A 146 2.35 7.20 -15.27
CA SER A 146 0.99 7.72 -15.50
C SER A 146 0.62 7.66 -16.99
N TYR A 147 1.51 8.14 -17.87
CA TYR A 147 1.28 8.12 -19.31
C TYR A 147 1.21 6.70 -19.88
N MET A 148 2.09 5.78 -19.43
CA MET A 148 2.01 4.37 -19.83
C MET A 148 0.67 3.74 -19.43
N THR A 149 0.18 4.05 -18.23
CA THR A 149 -1.15 3.60 -17.77
C THR A 149 -2.25 4.22 -18.62
N TYR A 150 -2.16 5.50 -18.94
CA TYR A 150 -3.14 6.19 -19.76
C TYR A 150 -3.30 5.56 -21.16
N VAL A 151 -2.19 5.17 -21.79
CA VAL A 151 -2.22 4.43 -23.07
C VAL A 151 -2.92 3.07 -22.92
N GLN A 152 -2.67 2.35 -21.83
CA GLN A 152 -3.37 1.09 -21.55
C GLN A 152 -4.87 1.30 -21.33
N VAL A 153 -5.26 2.34 -20.59
CA VAL A 153 -6.68 2.70 -20.37
C VAL A 153 -7.37 3.02 -21.69
N ILE A 154 -6.75 3.79 -22.59
CA ILE A 154 -7.29 4.02 -23.94
C ILE A 154 -7.52 2.70 -24.66
N ASN A 155 -6.50 1.82 -24.68
CA ASN A 155 -6.59 0.55 -25.38
C ASN A 155 -7.73 -0.32 -24.82
N SER A 156 -7.82 -0.48 -23.49
CA SER A 156 -8.86 -1.26 -22.83
C SER A 156 -10.25 -0.67 -23.02
N ALA A 157 -10.42 0.64 -22.85
CA ALA A 157 -11.72 1.30 -22.98
C ALA A 157 -12.27 1.17 -24.41
N VAL A 158 -11.43 1.42 -25.42
CA VAL A 158 -11.84 1.26 -26.82
C VAL A 158 -12.17 -0.20 -27.14
N ALA A 159 -11.34 -1.15 -26.71
CA ALA A 159 -11.61 -2.57 -26.93
C ALA A 159 -12.92 -3.03 -26.27
N MET A 160 -13.23 -2.53 -25.06
CA MET A 160 -14.50 -2.82 -24.38
C MET A 160 -15.69 -2.25 -25.15
N VAL A 161 -15.63 -0.98 -25.57
CA VAL A 161 -16.71 -0.34 -26.35
C VAL A 161 -16.95 -1.08 -27.66
N VAL A 162 -15.88 -1.46 -28.36
CA VAL A 162 -15.99 -2.20 -29.62
C VAL A 162 -16.54 -3.61 -29.39
N ASN A 163 -16.13 -4.32 -28.33
CA ASN A 163 -16.72 -5.62 -28.01
C ASN A 163 -18.21 -5.53 -27.60
N ILE A 164 -18.63 -4.46 -26.91
CA ILE A 164 -20.06 -4.20 -26.64
C ILE A 164 -20.80 -3.95 -27.95
N ALA A 165 -20.24 -3.15 -28.85
CA ALA A 165 -20.82 -2.94 -30.19
C ALA A 165 -20.90 -4.26 -30.98
N LEU A 166 -19.87 -5.09 -30.94
CA LEU A 166 -19.89 -6.43 -31.55
C LEU A 166 -20.97 -7.31 -30.93
N ALA A 167 -21.15 -7.26 -29.61
CA ALA A 167 -22.19 -8.03 -28.92
C ALA A 167 -23.59 -7.67 -29.44
N LEU A 168 -23.85 -6.37 -29.62
CA LEU A 168 -25.13 -5.87 -30.15
C LEU A 168 -25.32 -6.17 -31.64
N LEU A 169 -24.26 -5.99 -32.45
CA LEU A 169 -24.34 -6.12 -33.91
C LEU A 169 -24.37 -7.57 -34.37
N LEU A 170 -23.60 -8.47 -33.76
CA LEU A 170 -23.55 -9.87 -34.16
C LEU A 170 -24.81 -10.64 -33.75
N GLY A 171 -25.44 -10.30 -32.63
CA GLY A 171 -26.71 -10.90 -32.21
C GLY A 171 -26.65 -12.44 -32.12
N ARG A 172 -27.73 -13.12 -32.54
CA ARG A 172 -27.85 -14.60 -32.45
C ARG A 172 -27.23 -15.34 -33.63
N ASN A 173 -27.57 -14.94 -34.85
CA ASN A 173 -27.20 -15.62 -36.10
C ASN A 173 -26.74 -14.60 -37.15
N PRO A 174 -25.54 -14.01 -37.01
CA PRO A 174 -25.06 -13.01 -37.95
C PRO A 174 -24.75 -13.61 -39.34
N PRO A 175 -25.05 -12.88 -40.43
CA PRO A 175 -24.65 -13.27 -41.78
C PRO A 175 -23.14 -13.09 -41.97
N LEU A 176 -22.51 -13.89 -42.83
CA LEU A 176 -21.06 -13.80 -43.12
C LEU A 176 -20.65 -12.42 -43.67
N GLY A 177 -21.55 -11.75 -44.39
CA GLY A 177 -21.31 -10.39 -44.91
C GLY A 177 -21.16 -9.34 -43.81
N LEU A 178 -21.81 -9.51 -42.66
CA LEU A 178 -21.67 -8.59 -41.52
C LEU A 178 -20.26 -8.69 -40.93
N TYR A 179 -19.71 -9.90 -40.79
CA TYR A 179 -18.31 -10.08 -40.38
C TYR A 179 -17.34 -9.40 -41.34
N ALA A 180 -17.51 -9.61 -42.64
CA ALA A 180 -16.67 -8.96 -43.65
C ALA A 180 -16.78 -7.42 -43.59
N LEU A 181 -17.98 -6.87 -43.38
CA LEU A 181 -18.17 -5.42 -43.23
C LEU A 181 -17.43 -4.87 -42.00
N LEU A 182 -17.59 -5.53 -40.85
CA LEU A 182 -16.93 -5.13 -39.60
C LEU A 182 -15.40 -5.23 -39.70
N MET A 183 -14.89 -6.30 -40.29
CA MET A 183 -13.46 -6.47 -40.57
C MET A 183 -12.96 -5.43 -41.57
N GLY A 184 -13.72 -5.12 -42.61
CA GLY A 184 -13.41 -4.06 -43.58
C GLY A 184 -13.29 -2.69 -42.90
N PHE A 185 -14.21 -2.36 -42.00
CA PHE A 185 -14.12 -1.17 -41.16
C PHE A 185 -12.87 -1.19 -40.26
N GLY A 186 -12.54 -2.35 -39.68
CA GLY A 186 -11.30 -2.57 -38.95
C GLY A 186 -10.04 -2.30 -39.79
N ILE A 187 -10.01 -2.74 -41.04
CA ILE A 187 -8.87 -2.52 -41.95
C ILE A 187 -8.71 -1.03 -42.25
N ILE A 188 -9.80 -0.34 -42.62
CA ILE A 188 -9.77 1.09 -42.98
C ILE A 188 -9.32 1.94 -41.80
N SER A 189 -9.95 1.74 -40.63
CA SER A 189 -9.58 2.45 -39.39
C SER A 189 -8.12 2.21 -38.99
N GLY A 190 -7.64 0.99 -39.21
CA GLY A 190 -6.30 0.57 -38.85
C GLY A 190 -5.23 1.20 -39.72
N VAL A 191 -5.45 1.18 -41.04
CA VAL A 191 -4.57 1.86 -42.01
C VAL A 191 -4.53 3.34 -41.70
N PHE A 192 -5.69 3.99 -41.53
CA PHE A 192 -5.78 5.41 -41.21
C PHE A 192 -5.06 5.75 -39.90
N GLY A 193 -5.27 4.97 -38.84
CA GLY A 193 -4.60 5.15 -37.56
C GLY A 193 -3.08 5.04 -37.67
N SER A 194 -2.60 4.07 -38.45
CA SER A 194 -1.16 3.83 -38.63
C SER A 194 -0.45 4.96 -39.37
N LEU A 195 -1.16 5.76 -40.17
CA LEU A 195 -0.58 6.95 -40.81
C LEU A 195 -0.11 8.01 -39.79
N PHE A 196 -0.70 8.04 -38.58
CA PHE A 196 -0.24 8.95 -37.53
C PHE A 196 1.14 8.57 -36.98
N LEU A 197 1.54 7.29 -37.06
CA LEU A 197 2.85 6.85 -36.60
C LEU A 197 4.00 7.53 -37.36
N TYR A 198 3.85 7.81 -38.66
CA TYR A 198 4.88 8.51 -39.45
C TYR A 198 5.17 9.94 -38.96
N LYS A 199 4.31 10.51 -38.12
CA LYS A 199 4.46 11.86 -37.56
C LYS A 199 5.07 11.84 -36.16
N ILE A 200 5.40 10.66 -35.62
CA ILE A 200 6.02 10.51 -34.30
C ILE A 200 7.53 10.73 -34.42
N PRO A 201 8.15 11.47 -33.49
CA PRO A 201 9.58 11.68 -33.50
C PRO A 201 10.35 10.36 -33.34
N GLU A 202 11.50 10.27 -34.01
CA GLU A 202 12.40 9.13 -33.92
C GLU A 202 13.04 9.09 -32.51
N PRO A 203 12.96 7.96 -31.79
CA PRO A 203 13.67 7.78 -30.52
C PRO A 203 15.18 7.92 -30.71
N PRO A 204 15.91 8.46 -29.72
CA PRO A 204 17.36 8.49 -29.75
C PRO A 204 17.90 7.06 -29.88
N GLN A 205 18.84 6.85 -30.80
CA GLN A 205 19.55 5.57 -30.91
C GLN A 205 20.26 5.31 -29.58
N GLY A 206 19.83 4.27 -28.87
CA GLY A 206 20.57 3.78 -27.72
C GLY A 206 21.97 3.40 -28.18
N THR A 207 22.99 3.74 -27.38
CA THR A 207 24.35 3.23 -27.58
C THR A 207 24.24 1.71 -27.73
N GLU A 208 24.46 1.20 -28.94
CA GLU A 208 24.62 -0.21 -29.17
C GLU A 208 25.79 -0.64 -28.28
N GLY A 209 25.48 -1.25 -27.13
CA GLY A 209 26.46 -2.03 -26.41
C GLY A 209 27.04 -3.03 -27.40
N GLU A 210 28.37 -3.18 -27.39
CA GLU A 210 29.13 -4.07 -28.26
C GLU A 210 28.34 -5.33 -28.61
N ALA A 211 28.35 -5.71 -29.89
CA ALA A 211 27.61 -6.84 -30.42
C ALA A 211 27.98 -8.15 -29.70
N SER A 212 27.37 -8.38 -28.54
CA SER A 212 27.50 -9.64 -27.82
C SER A 212 26.76 -10.69 -28.63
N ASP A 213 27.37 -11.86 -28.78
CA ASP A 213 26.76 -12.96 -29.50
C ASP A 213 25.49 -13.42 -28.76
N PHE A 214 24.33 -13.18 -29.37
CA PHE A 214 23.01 -13.54 -28.86
C PHE A 214 22.95 -14.96 -28.28
N PHE A 215 23.62 -15.91 -28.93
CA PHE A 215 23.66 -17.29 -28.49
C PHE A 215 24.51 -17.50 -27.23
N GLN A 216 25.58 -16.73 -27.06
CA GLN A 216 26.41 -16.77 -25.85
C GLN A 216 25.66 -16.21 -24.64
N VAL A 217 24.94 -15.11 -24.80
CA VAL A 217 24.09 -14.52 -23.75
C VAL A 217 23.05 -15.53 -23.27
N ILE A 218 22.37 -16.19 -24.22
CA ILE A 218 21.40 -17.25 -23.93
C ILE A 218 22.07 -18.42 -23.20
N ARG A 219 23.18 -18.96 -23.73
CA ARG A 219 23.89 -20.10 -23.13
C ARG A 219 24.33 -19.79 -21.70
N HIS A 220 24.86 -18.58 -21.48
CA HIS A 220 25.24 -18.11 -20.15
C HIS A 220 24.02 -18.00 -19.22
N ALA A 221 22.90 -17.44 -19.68
CA ALA A 221 21.68 -17.37 -18.88
C ALA A 221 21.17 -18.78 -18.48
N PHE A 222 21.14 -19.73 -19.41
CA PHE A 222 20.70 -21.12 -19.14
C PHE A 222 21.65 -21.90 -18.20
N SER A 223 22.92 -21.50 -18.05
CA SER A 223 23.79 -22.07 -17.02
C SER A 223 23.25 -21.85 -15.60
N LYS A 224 22.53 -20.74 -15.39
CA LYS A 224 21.97 -20.36 -14.09
C LYS A 224 20.70 -21.16 -13.80
N GLY A 225 20.72 -21.92 -12.70
CA GLY A 225 19.58 -22.75 -12.30
C GLY A 225 18.28 -21.96 -12.04
N ALA A 226 18.37 -20.71 -11.60
CA ALA A 226 17.21 -19.84 -11.40
C ALA A 226 16.52 -19.46 -12.73
N PHE A 227 17.31 -19.16 -13.76
CA PHE A 227 16.80 -18.82 -15.09
C PHE A 227 16.11 -20.02 -15.76
N ARG A 228 16.72 -21.22 -15.69
CA ARG A 228 16.09 -22.46 -16.19
C ARG A 228 14.72 -22.72 -15.57
N ARG A 229 14.62 -22.61 -14.24
CA ARG A 229 13.36 -22.77 -13.52
C ARG A 229 12.31 -21.75 -13.98
N PHE A 230 12.71 -20.48 -14.12
CA PHE A 230 11.83 -19.44 -14.60
C PHE A 230 11.31 -19.72 -16.02
N ILE A 231 12.17 -20.12 -16.95
CA ILE A 231 11.76 -20.43 -18.34
C ILE A 231 10.78 -21.59 -18.41
N VAL A 232 10.98 -22.66 -17.62
CA VAL A 232 10.03 -23.78 -17.55
C VAL A 232 8.67 -23.31 -17.02
N ILE A 233 8.66 -22.51 -15.95
CA ILE A 233 7.44 -21.95 -15.37
C ILE A 233 6.73 -21.03 -16.38
N LEU A 234 7.47 -20.13 -17.04
CA LEU A 234 6.95 -19.23 -18.06
C LEU A 234 6.31 -20.02 -19.21
N LEU A 235 7.04 -21.01 -19.75
CA LEU A 235 6.55 -21.87 -20.82
C LEU A 235 5.24 -22.57 -20.41
N SER A 236 5.19 -23.19 -19.23
CA SER A 236 4.01 -23.91 -18.76
C SER A 236 2.81 -22.98 -18.50
N VAL A 237 3.02 -21.83 -17.86
CA VAL A 237 1.94 -20.86 -17.61
C VAL A 237 1.41 -20.30 -18.92
N SER A 238 2.28 -19.90 -19.85
CA SER A 238 1.89 -19.37 -21.16
C SER A 238 1.18 -20.41 -22.02
N PHE A 239 1.62 -21.67 -21.96
CA PHE A 239 0.97 -22.79 -22.65
C PHE A 239 -0.46 -22.96 -22.16
N VAL A 240 -0.66 -23.05 -20.85
CA VAL A 240 -2.00 -23.20 -20.27
C VAL A 240 -2.86 -21.96 -20.51
N SER A 241 -2.31 -20.77 -20.31
CA SER A 241 -2.98 -19.48 -20.54
C SER A 241 -3.52 -19.36 -21.96
N SER A 242 -2.70 -19.73 -22.94
CA SER A 242 -3.08 -19.69 -24.35
C SER A 242 -4.26 -20.61 -24.64
N ILE A 243 -4.20 -21.86 -24.17
CA ILE A 243 -5.27 -22.83 -24.40
C ILE A 243 -6.55 -22.37 -23.70
N ALA A 244 -6.47 -22.04 -22.41
CA ALA A 244 -7.65 -21.70 -21.63
C ALA A 244 -8.38 -20.47 -22.20
N ARG A 245 -7.66 -19.39 -22.56
CA ARG A 245 -8.27 -18.18 -23.11
C ARG A 245 -8.79 -18.34 -24.55
N ALA A 246 -8.11 -19.14 -25.37
CA ALA A 246 -8.55 -19.41 -26.74
C ALA A 246 -9.82 -20.28 -26.76
N PHE A 247 -9.80 -21.38 -26.01
CA PHE A 247 -10.84 -22.41 -26.06
C PHE A 247 -12.03 -22.13 -25.15
N VAL A 248 -11.95 -21.18 -24.21
CA VAL A 248 -13.16 -20.74 -23.48
C VAL A 248 -14.18 -20.06 -24.43
N VAL A 249 -13.71 -19.43 -25.51
CA VAL A 249 -14.56 -18.86 -26.59
C VAL A 249 -15.34 -19.96 -27.29
N VAL A 250 -14.65 -21.03 -27.67
CA VAL A 250 -15.23 -22.17 -28.37
C VAL A 250 -16.15 -22.95 -27.43
N TYR A 251 -15.72 -23.17 -26.19
CA TYR A 251 -16.50 -23.80 -25.12
C TYR A 251 -17.86 -23.11 -24.90
N SER A 252 -17.90 -21.78 -24.82
CA SER A 252 -19.16 -21.04 -24.68
C SER A 252 -20.14 -21.30 -25.83
N ARG A 253 -19.63 -21.48 -27.05
CA ARG A 253 -20.45 -21.71 -28.26
C ARG A 253 -20.84 -23.18 -28.43
N GLU A 254 -19.93 -24.12 -28.25
CA GLU A 254 -20.16 -25.54 -28.49
C GLU A 254 -20.88 -26.23 -27.34
N VAL A 255 -20.57 -25.87 -26.09
CA VAL A 255 -21.13 -26.54 -24.89
C VAL A 255 -22.38 -25.83 -24.37
N TYR A 256 -22.37 -24.49 -24.34
CA TYR A 256 -23.50 -23.70 -23.82
C TYR A 256 -24.35 -23.05 -24.90
N HIS A 257 -24.09 -23.33 -26.18
CA HIS A 257 -24.84 -22.82 -27.33
C HIS A 257 -25.06 -21.30 -27.30
N GLN A 258 -24.10 -20.56 -26.76
CA GLN A 258 -24.17 -19.12 -26.68
C GLN A 258 -23.98 -18.50 -28.06
N SER A 259 -24.70 -17.41 -28.31
CA SER A 259 -24.58 -16.70 -29.58
C SER A 259 -23.26 -15.94 -29.70
N ASP A 260 -22.88 -15.64 -30.94
CA ASP A 260 -21.70 -14.84 -31.27
C ASP A 260 -21.69 -13.50 -30.52
N GLY A 261 -22.86 -12.83 -30.42
CA GLY A 261 -23.00 -11.59 -29.65
C GLY A 261 -22.76 -11.78 -28.13
N MET A 262 -23.25 -12.87 -27.54
CA MET A 262 -23.02 -13.16 -26.12
C MET A 262 -21.55 -13.50 -25.84
N VAL A 263 -20.89 -14.23 -26.74
CA VAL A 263 -19.46 -14.51 -26.62
C VAL A 263 -18.63 -13.22 -26.69
N ALA A 264 -18.99 -12.28 -27.55
CA ALA A 264 -18.39 -10.94 -27.55
C ALA A 264 -18.61 -10.23 -26.20
N LEU A 265 -19.81 -10.30 -25.61
CA LEU A 265 -20.08 -9.73 -24.28
C LEU A 265 -19.21 -10.37 -23.18
N PHE A 266 -19.00 -11.70 -23.19
CA PHE A 266 -18.15 -12.36 -22.19
C PHE A 266 -16.68 -11.89 -22.28
N THR A 267 -16.19 -11.57 -23.47
CA THR A 267 -14.85 -10.99 -23.61
C THR A 267 -14.71 -9.59 -23.00
N VAL A 268 -15.80 -8.82 -22.87
CA VAL A 268 -15.82 -7.56 -22.11
C VAL A 268 -15.55 -7.84 -20.63
N ALA A 269 -16.18 -8.86 -20.05
CA ALA A 269 -15.93 -9.29 -18.68
C ALA A 269 -14.48 -9.78 -18.49
N GLY A 270 -13.94 -10.52 -19.47
CA GLY A 270 -12.52 -10.89 -19.49
C GLY A 270 -11.57 -9.69 -19.53
N GLY A 271 -11.88 -8.69 -20.36
CA GLY A 271 -11.14 -7.43 -20.43
C GLY A 271 -11.16 -6.66 -19.11
N LEU A 272 -12.32 -6.62 -18.43
CA LEU A 272 -12.45 -6.03 -17.10
C LEU A 272 -11.61 -6.78 -16.05
N GLY A 273 -11.60 -8.12 -16.10
CA GLY A 273 -10.74 -8.95 -15.24
C GLY A 273 -9.26 -8.64 -15.42
N ALA A 274 -8.78 -8.55 -16.66
CA ALA A 274 -7.40 -8.16 -16.96
C ALA A 274 -7.08 -6.71 -16.54
N LEU A 275 -8.00 -5.77 -16.72
CA LEU A 275 -7.83 -4.37 -16.33
C LEU A 275 -7.71 -4.23 -14.81
N LEU A 276 -8.64 -4.80 -14.05
CA LEU A 276 -8.63 -4.77 -12.59
C LEU A 276 -7.37 -5.44 -12.06
N MET A 277 -7.00 -6.60 -12.58
CA MET A 277 -5.73 -7.23 -12.23
C MET A 277 -4.55 -6.29 -12.45
N GLY A 278 -4.48 -5.60 -13.60
CA GLY A 278 -3.36 -4.70 -13.91
C GLY A 278 -3.23 -3.57 -12.90
N MET A 279 -4.37 -3.01 -12.46
CA MET A 279 -4.42 -2.02 -11.39
C MET A 279 -3.96 -2.59 -10.05
N PHE A 280 -4.41 -3.78 -9.67
CA PHE A 280 -3.98 -4.46 -8.45
C PHE A 280 -2.47 -4.77 -8.46
N THR A 281 -1.96 -5.31 -9.56
CA THR A 281 -0.54 -5.65 -9.72
C THR A 281 0.31 -4.40 -9.60
N ARG A 282 -0.10 -3.28 -10.22
CA ARG A 282 0.62 -2.00 -10.13
C ARG A 282 0.77 -1.52 -8.70
N LEU A 283 -0.27 -1.62 -7.87
CA LEU A 283 -0.23 -1.17 -6.47
C LEU A 283 0.65 -2.08 -5.60
N LEU A 284 0.68 -3.38 -5.90
CA LEU A 284 1.27 -4.37 -5.02
C LEU A 284 2.70 -4.77 -5.40
N VAL A 285 3.08 -4.70 -6.68
CA VAL A 285 4.32 -5.33 -7.16
C VAL A 285 5.57 -4.77 -6.50
N ASP A 286 5.63 -3.46 -6.27
CA ASP A 286 6.80 -2.80 -5.67
C ASP A 286 6.91 -3.04 -4.15
N ARG A 287 5.78 -3.33 -3.48
CA ARG A 287 5.71 -3.51 -2.03
C ARG A 287 5.75 -4.96 -1.60
N VAL A 288 5.09 -5.82 -2.37
CA VAL A 288 4.95 -7.26 -2.09
C VAL A 288 6.03 -8.08 -2.80
N GLY A 289 6.43 -7.65 -4.00
CA GLY A 289 7.40 -8.30 -4.86
C GLY A 289 6.79 -9.33 -5.81
N ALA A 290 7.50 -9.61 -6.91
CA ALA A 290 6.97 -10.41 -8.02
C ALA A 290 6.71 -11.88 -7.68
N LYS A 291 7.58 -12.55 -6.90
CA LYS A 291 7.43 -13.99 -6.62
C LYS A 291 6.08 -14.37 -5.97
N PRO A 292 5.70 -13.80 -4.80
CA PRO A 292 4.43 -14.17 -4.16
C PRO A 292 3.21 -13.79 -5.00
N LEU A 293 3.24 -12.65 -5.70
CA LEU A 293 2.17 -12.28 -6.62
C LEU A 293 2.03 -13.27 -7.78
N TYR A 294 3.15 -13.77 -8.32
CA TYR A 294 3.11 -14.76 -9.40
C TYR A 294 2.41 -16.05 -8.94
N ILE A 295 2.71 -16.51 -7.73
CA ILE A 295 2.06 -17.67 -7.11
C ILE A 295 0.57 -17.40 -6.92
N THR A 296 0.20 -16.25 -6.36
CA THR A 296 -1.21 -15.88 -6.12
C THR A 296 -2.01 -15.83 -7.43
N TYR A 297 -1.51 -15.17 -8.47
CA TYR A 297 -2.22 -15.09 -9.75
C TYR A 297 -2.29 -16.44 -10.46
N THR A 298 -1.24 -17.27 -10.36
CA THR A 298 -1.26 -18.64 -10.88
C THR A 298 -2.28 -19.50 -10.12
N ALA A 299 -2.43 -19.29 -8.80
CA ALA A 299 -3.44 -19.98 -8.00
C ALA A 299 -4.87 -19.54 -8.38
N ILE A 300 -5.08 -18.24 -8.63
CA ILE A 300 -6.36 -17.74 -9.16
C ILE A 300 -6.64 -18.34 -10.54
N ALA A 301 -5.64 -18.41 -11.42
CA ALA A 301 -5.79 -19.06 -12.72
C ALA A 301 -6.14 -20.55 -12.58
N PHE A 302 -5.49 -21.29 -11.68
CA PHE A 302 -5.83 -22.67 -11.36
C PHE A 302 -7.27 -22.81 -10.87
N ILE A 303 -7.68 -22.00 -9.89
CA ILE A 303 -9.04 -21.98 -9.35
C ILE A 303 -10.06 -21.66 -10.45
N SER A 304 -9.71 -20.78 -11.39
CA SER A 304 -10.61 -20.41 -12.50
C SER A 304 -10.88 -21.55 -13.49
N LEU A 305 -10.07 -22.62 -13.51
CA LEU A 305 -10.32 -23.80 -14.33
C LEU A 305 -11.30 -24.78 -13.67
N ILE A 306 -11.36 -24.80 -12.33
CA ILE A 306 -12.18 -25.75 -11.56
C ILE A 306 -13.66 -25.69 -11.98
N PRO A 307 -14.30 -24.50 -12.14
CA PRO A 307 -15.69 -24.42 -12.55
C PRO A 307 -15.97 -25.12 -13.88
N ILE A 308 -15.05 -25.12 -14.85
CA ILE A 308 -15.21 -25.83 -16.14
C ILE A 308 -15.10 -27.35 -15.95
N ILE A 309 -14.18 -27.80 -15.10
CA ILE A 309 -13.95 -29.22 -14.81
C ILE A 309 -15.18 -29.82 -14.13
N ILE A 310 -15.65 -29.15 -13.08
CA ILE A 310 -16.81 -29.64 -12.33
C ILE A 310 -18.08 -29.42 -13.12
N ALA A 311 -18.19 -28.36 -13.94
CA ALA A 311 -19.42 -27.88 -14.57
C ALA A 311 -20.35 -29.02 -15.00
N PRO A 312 -21.46 -29.23 -14.28
CA PRO A 312 -22.53 -30.09 -14.73
C PRO A 312 -23.85 -29.38 -14.43
N LEU A 313 -23.90 -28.03 -14.52
CA LEU A 313 -24.87 -27.21 -13.80
C LEU A 313 -26.28 -27.70 -14.12
N VAL A 314 -26.75 -28.50 -13.16
CA VAL A 314 -28.04 -29.11 -12.87
C VAL A 314 -29.04 -29.00 -14.02
N HIS A 315 -29.43 -30.14 -14.58
CA HIS A 315 -30.55 -30.34 -15.52
C HIS A 315 -31.33 -29.04 -15.80
N THR A 316 -30.85 -28.29 -16.81
CA THR A 316 -31.25 -26.93 -17.23
C THR A 316 -30.98 -25.78 -16.23
N PRO A 317 -29.75 -25.23 -16.19
CA PRO A 317 -29.51 -23.94 -15.56
C PRO A 317 -30.25 -22.87 -16.37
N SER A 318 -30.91 -21.93 -15.68
CA SER A 318 -31.58 -20.82 -16.36
C SER A 318 -30.61 -20.07 -17.27
N LEU A 319 -31.12 -19.45 -18.35
CA LEU A 319 -30.30 -18.63 -19.25
C LEU A 319 -29.47 -17.60 -18.46
N VAL A 320 -30.07 -17.01 -17.42
CA VAL A 320 -29.42 -16.04 -16.52
C VAL A 320 -28.23 -16.68 -15.79
N MET A 321 -28.39 -17.87 -15.22
CA MET A 321 -27.30 -18.56 -14.52
C MET A 321 -26.14 -18.90 -15.46
N THR A 322 -26.43 -19.34 -16.68
CA THR A 322 -25.38 -19.62 -17.69
C THR A 322 -24.61 -18.35 -18.04
N VAL A 323 -25.31 -17.24 -18.25
CA VAL A 323 -24.69 -15.95 -18.56
C VAL A 323 -23.83 -15.45 -17.41
N LEU A 324 -24.33 -15.47 -16.17
CA LEU A 324 -23.58 -15.05 -14.99
C LEU A 324 -22.34 -15.93 -14.77
N PHE A 325 -22.49 -17.25 -14.94
CA PHE A 325 -21.39 -18.20 -14.87
C PHE A 325 -20.29 -17.87 -15.90
N LEU A 326 -20.64 -17.66 -17.17
CA LEU A 326 -19.67 -17.36 -18.22
C LEU A 326 -19.03 -15.97 -18.05
N LEU A 327 -19.79 -14.96 -17.61
CA LEU A 327 -19.23 -13.65 -17.27
C LEU A 327 -18.16 -13.77 -16.17
N PHE A 328 -18.49 -14.49 -15.09
CA PHE A 328 -17.56 -14.72 -13.98
C PHE A 328 -16.34 -15.55 -14.42
N LEU A 329 -16.56 -16.59 -15.23
CA LEU A 329 -15.50 -17.45 -15.76
C LEU A 329 -14.51 -16.65 -16.60
N TYR A 330 -14.98 -15.85 -17.56
CA TYR A 330 -14.11 -15.03 -18.41
C TYR A 330 -13.35 -13.99 -17.59
N PHE A 331 -14.02 -13.35 -16.64
CA PHE A 331 -13.41 -12.41 -15.71
C PHE A 331 -12.27 -13.08 -14.94
N LEU A 332 -12.54 -14.20 -14.27
CA LEU A 332 -11.57 -14.85 -13.38
C LEU A 332 -10.40 -15.48 -14.14
N LEU A 333 -10.67 -16.11 -15.30
CA LEU A 333 -9.64 -16.63 -16.20
C LEU A 333 -8.65 -15.52 -16.60
N ASN A 334 -9.17 -14.40 -17.09
CA ASN A 334 -8.32 -13.30 -17.53
C ASN A 334 -7.65 -12.58 -16.36
N PHE A 335 -8.31 -12.43 -15.21
CA PHE A 335 -7.70 -11.89 -14.00
C PHE A 335 -6.49 -12.73 -13.57
N GLY A 336 -6.65 -14.06 -13.50
CA GLY A 336 -5.56 -14.96 -13.11
C GLY A 336 -4.41 -14.97 -14.12
N PHE A 337 -4.70 -15.23 -15.40
CA PHE A 337 -3.65 -15.38 -16.41
C PHE A 337 -2.96 -14.07 -16.78
N ALA A 338 -3.69 -12.96 -16.92
CA ALA A 338 -3.06 -11.69 -17.21
C ALA A 338 -2.17 -11.23 -16.04
N GLY A 339 -2.54 -11.56 -14.79
CA GLY A 339 -1.69 -11.30 -13.61
C GLY A 339 -0.46 -12.17 -13.56
N ALA A 340 -0.61 -13.46 -13.86
CA ALA A 340 0.51 -14.38 -13.94
C ALA A 340 1.51 -13.92 -15.02
N GLU A 341 1.04 -13.50 -16.19
CA GLU A 341 1.87 -13.00 -17.30
C GLU A 341 2.53 -11.65 -16.99
N GLY A 342 1.76 -10.70 -16.44
CA GLY A 342 2.28 -9.38 -16.06
C GLY A 342 3.36 -9.47 -14.99
N VAL A 343 3.14 -10.31 -13.96
CA VAL A 343 4.14 -10.52 -12.92
C VAL A 343 5.31 -11.37 -13.40
N ALA A 344 5.11 -12.34 -14.31
CA ALA A 344 6.21 -13.08 -14.91
C ALA A 344 7.18 -12.14 -15.64
N GLN A 345 6.67 -11.13 -16.34
CA GLN A 345 7.49 -10.12 -16.99
C GLN A 345 8.28 -9.27 -15.97
N ASN A 346 7.64 -8.84 -14.88
CA ASN A 346 8.32 -8.12 -13.80
C ASN A 346 9.39 -8.98 -13.11
N TYR A 347 9.10 -10.26 -12.88
CA TYR A 347 10.05 -11.23 -12.35
C TYR A 347 11.24 -11.42 -13.28
N PHE A 348 11.01 -11.51 -14.60
CA PHE A 348 12.05 -11.60 -15.61
C PHE A 348 13.01 -10.41 -15.52
N PHE A 349 12.51 -9.18 -15.47
CA PHE A 349 13.36 -7.98 -15.37
C PHE A 349 14.17 -7.92 -14.07
N GLY A 350 13.62 -8.42 -12.96
CA GLY A 350 14.38 -8.54 -11.71
C GLY A 350 15.41 -9.68 -11.71
N LEU A 351 15.26 -10.67 -12.59
CA LEU A 351 16.14 -11.85 -12.67
C LEU A 351 17.35 -11.64 -13.59
N VAL A 352 17.20 -10.85 -14.66
CA VAL A 352 18.24 -10.64 -15.68
C VAL A 352 19.02 -9.34 -15.45
N SER A 353 20.25 -9.29 -15.96
CA SER A 353 21.07 -8.08 -15.83
C SER A 353 20.62 -7.02 -16.85
N PRO A 354 20.71 -5.70 -16.55
CA PRO A 354 20.26 -4.63 -17.45
C PRO A 354 20.85 -4.68 -18.87
N LYS A 355 22.11 -5.13 -18.99
CA LYS A 355 22.81 -5.28 -20.29
C LYS A 355 22.26 -6.42 -21.16
N ASP A 356 21.70 -7.46 -20.54
CA ASP A 356 21.21 -8.66 -21.25
C ASP A 356 19.69 -8.58 -21.56
N VAL A 357 18.99 -7.53 -21.07
CA VAL A 357 17.52 -7.40 -21.13
C VAL A 357 16.97 -7.52 -22.56
N LEU A 358 17.65 -6.95 -23.55
CA LEU A 358 17.16 -6.96 -24.94
C LEU A 358 17.17 -8.38 -25.52
N ASP A 359 18.31 -9.07 -25.45
CA ASP A 359 18.47 -10.39 -26.06
C ASP A 359 17.71 -11.48 -25.29
N LEU A 360 17.78 -11.44 -23.96
CA LEU A 360 16.96 -12.34 -23.13
C LEU A 360 15.47 -12.00 -23.20
N GLY A 361 15.12 -10.75 -23.49
CA GLY A 361 13.73 -10.33 -23.75
C GLY A 361 13.19 -10.89 -25.05
N ILE A 362 14.01 -10.95 -26.11
CA ILE A 362 13.65 -11.65 -27.35
C ILE A 362 13.42 -13.14 -27.05
N LEU A 363 14.30 -13.78 -26.28
CA LEU A 363 14.11 -15.16 -25.85
C LEU A 363 12.81 -15.35 -25.04
N TYR A 364 12.52 -14.46 -24.08
CA TYR A 364 11.28 -14.48 -23.30
C TYR A 364 10.05 -14.54 -24.22
N TYR A 365 10.00 -13.68 -25.24
CA TYR A 365 8.89 -13.65 -26.19
C TYR A 365 8.87 -14.85 -27.14
N ILE A 366 10.03 -15.43 -27.50
CA ILE A 366 10.08 -16.69 -28.27
C ILE A 366 9.52 -17.84 -27.44
N VAL A 367 9.87 -17.94 -26.15
CA VAL A 367 9.34 -18.96 -25.24
C VAL A 367 7.84 -18.79 -25.07
N TYR A 368 7.38 -17.56 -24.79
CA TYR A 368 5.97 -17.21 -24.71
C TYR A 368 5.21 -17.55 -26.01
N GLY A 369 5.80 -17.19 -27.15
CA GLY A 369 5.24 -17.45 -28.47
C GLY A 369 5.16 -18.93 -28.83
N THR A 370 6.21 -19.70 -28.51
CA THR A 370 6.26 -21.14 -28.74
C THR A 370 5.22 -21.85 -27.88
N ALA A 371 5.12 -21.49 -26.59
CA ALA A 371 4.14 -22.03 -25.68
C ALA A 371 2.70 -21.78 -26.16
N GLY A 372 2.40 -20.55 -26.61
CA GLY A 372 1.08 -20.21 -27.09
C GLY A 372 0.71 -20.83 -28.44
N ALA A 373 1.64 -20.84 -29.40
CA ALA A 373 1.44 -21.46 -30.71
C ALA A 373 1.21 -22.97 -30.58
N LEU A 374 2.11 -23.65 -29.86
CA LEU A 374 2.04 -25.10 -29.66
C LEU A 374 0.82 -25.47 -28.83
N GLY A 375 0.53 -24.74 -27.75
CA GLY A 375 -0.63 -25.01 -26.90
C GLY A 375 -1.94 -24.91 -27.67
N SER A 376 -2.14 -23.81 -28.41
CA SER A 376 -3.37 -23.61 -29.17
C SER A 376 -3.57 -24.69 -30.24
N PHE A 377 -2.51 -25.04 -30.98
CA PHE A 377 -2.56 -26.11 -31.97
C PHE A 377 -2.88 -27.47 -31.33
N LEU A 378 -2.13 -27.87 -30.29
CA LEU A 378 -2.31 -29.15 -29.62
C LEU A 378 -3.69 -29.29 -28.98
N ALA A 379 -4.24 -28.22 -28.41
CA ALA A 379 -5.59 -28.25 -27.86
C ALA A 379 -6.66 -28.47 -28.94
N GLY A 380 -6.49 -27.87 -30.13
CA GLY A 380 -7.38 -28.11 -31.26
C GLY A 380 -7.34 -29.56 -31.73
N VAL A 381 -6.14 -30.11 -31.91
CA VAL A 381 -5.92 -31.52 -32.26
C VAL A 381 -6.49 -32.46 -31.19
N PHE A 382 -6.30 -32.12 -29.90
CA PHE A 382 -6.83 -32.88 -28.78
C PHE A 382 -8.36 -32.96 -28.83
N LEU A 383 -9.03 -31.82 -29.03
CA LEU A 383 -10.50 -31.78 -29.08
C LEU A 383 -11.06 -32.52 -30.29
N ASP A 384 -10.47 -32.36 -31.47
CA ASP A 384 -10.90 -33.09 -32.67
C ASP A 384 -10.66 -34.61 -32.52
N ALA A 385 -9.54 -35.02 -31.89
CA ALA A 385 -9.25 -36.44 -31.64
C ALA A 385 -10.28 -37.08 -30.71
N PHE A 386 -10.63 -36.42 -29.60
CA PHE A 386 -11.64 -36.93 -28.67
C PHE A 386 -13.05 -36.92 -29.28
N SER A 387 -13.39 -35.88 -30.05
CA SER A 387 -14.64 -35.85 -30.84
C SER A 387 -14.70 -37.01 -31.84
N GLY A 388 -13.59 -37.30 -32.53
CA GLY A 388 -13.46 -38.44 -33.44
C GLY A 388 -13.55 -39.81 -32.76
N MET A 389 -13.24 -39.90 -31.46
CA MET A 389 -13.48 -41.10 -30.63
C MET A 389 -14.94 -41.22 -30.15
N GLY A 390 -15.80 -40.27 -30.48
CA GLY A 390 -17.22 -40.26 -30.11
C GLY A 390 -17.52 -39.63 -28.75
N PHE A 391 -16.58 -38.91 -28.13
CA PHE A 391 -16.86 -38.18 -26.89
C PHE A 391 -17.68 -36.91 -27.17
N GLU A 392 -18.70 -36.66 -26.33
CA GLU A 392 -19.44 -35.39 -26.34
C GLU A 392 -18.52 -34.19 -26.08
N SER A 393 -18.85 -33.03 -26.68
CA SER A 393 -18.04 -31.81 -26.56
C SER A 393 -17.73 -31.46 -25.10
N LEU A 394 -18.71 -31.51 -24.20
CA LEU A 394 -18.52 -31.24 -22.77
C LEU A 394 -17.44 -32.14 -22.16
N THR A 395 -17.46 -33.43 -22.46
CA THR A 395 -16.51 -34.41 -21.93
C THR A 395 -15.10 -34.15 -22.47
N SER A 396 -14.97 -33.85 -23.77
CA SER A 396 -13.69 -33.47 -24.40
C SER A 396 -13.08 -32.22 -23.75
N TYR A 397 -13.89 -31.17 -23.50
CA TYR A 397 -13.44 -29.98 -22.78
C TYR A 397 -13.06 -30.28 -21.33
N ARG A 398 -13.82 -31.10 -20.61
CA ARG A 398 -13.46 -31.49 -19.23
C ARG A 398 -12.08 -32.14 -19.18
N PHE A 399 -11.79 -33.10 -20.06
CA PHE A 399 -10.46 -33.72 -20.11
C PHE A 399 -9.36 -32.72 -20.43
N LEU A 400 -9.59 -31.81 -21.39
CA LEU A 400 -8.64 -30.75 -21.70
C LEU A 400 -8.36 -29.88 -20.47
N PHE A 401 -9.39 -29.36 -19.80
CA PHE A 401 -9.22 -28.47 -18.66
C PHE A 401 -8.68 -29.16 -17.40
N ILE A 402 -8.96 -30.47 -17.20
CA ILE A 402 -8.29 -31.28 -16.16
C ILE A 402 -6.79 -31.35 -16.44
N PHE A 403 -6.39 -31.63 -17.68
CA PHE A 403 -4.98 -31.66 -18.07
C PHE A 403 -4.30 -30.31 -17.82
N LEU A 404 -4.95 -29.20 -18.17
CA LEU A 404 -4.45 -27.85 -17.87
C LEU A 404 -4.31 -27.58 -16.36
N ALA A 405 -5.29 -28.01 -15.56
CA ALA A 405 -5.25 -27.86 -14.10
C ALA A 405 -4.11 -28.66 -13.47
N VAL A 406 -3.84 -29.88 -13.96
CA VAL A 406 -2.69 -30.69 -13.52
C VAL A 406 -1.37 -29.97 -13.83
N ILE A 407 -1.23 -29.38 -15.02
CA ILE A 407 -0.04 -28.59 -15.36
C ILE A 407 0.10 -27.40 -14.40
N LEU A 408 -0.97 -26.63 -14.12
CA LEU A 408 -0.89 -25.50 -13.20
C LEU A 408 -0.60 -25.91 -11.76
N ALA A 409 -1.12 -27.05 -11.29
CA ALA A 409 -0.80 -27.59 -9.98
C ALA A 409 0.70 -27.92 -9.86
N ALA A 410 1.29 -28.53 -10.91
CA ALA A 410 2.73 -28.77 -10.98
C ALA A 410 3.52 -27.45 -11.01
N VAL A 411 3.06 -26.45 -11.76
CA VAL A 411 3.68 -25.11 -11.80
C VAL A 411 3.66 -24.44 -10.43
N LEU A 412 2.54 -24.49 -9.70
CA LEU A 412 2.43 -23.92 -8.35
C LEU A 412 3.43 -24.56 -7.40
N PHE A 413 3.68 -25.86 -7.54
CA PHE A 413 4.75 -26.55 -6.80
C PHE A 413 6.14 -26.04 -7.21
N LEU A 414 6.41 -25.92 -8.52
CA LEU A 414 7.70 -25.42 -9.03
C LEU A 414 7.99 -23.97 -8.64
N GLN A 415 6.96 -23.10 -8.60
CA GLN A 415 7.09 -21.69 -8.25
C GLN A 415 7.58 -21.47 -6.81
N ARG A 416 7.38 -22.44 -5.91
CA ARG A 416 7.95 -22.41 -4.54
C ARG A 416 9.47 -22.27 -4.58
N ASN A 417 10.11 -22.84 -5.59
CA ASN A 417 11.56 -22.86 -5.78
C ASN A 417 12.11 -21.66 -6.56
N LEU A 418 11.30 -20.65 -6.91
CA LEU A 418 11.79 -19.39 -7.48
C LEU A 418 12.63 -18.62 -6.45
N ILE A 419 13.64 -17.88 -6.89
CA ILE A 419 14.37 -16.96 -5.99
C ILE A 419 13.49 -15.76 -5.65
N ARG A 420 13.64 -15.17 -4.45
CA ARG A 420 12.71 -14.15 -3.94
C ARG A 420 12.92 -12.75 -4.53
N LEU A 421 14.12 -12.40 -5.00
CA LEU A 421 14.41 -11.08 -5.59
C LEU A 421 13.95 -9.90 -4.69
N GLY A 422 14.14 -10.01 -3.36
CA GLY A 422 13.69 -8.99 -2.41
C GLY A 422 12.20 -9.04 -2.03
N ALA A 423 11.41 -9.97 -2.59
CA ALA A 423 9.99 -10.09 -2.29
C ALA A 423 9.67 -10.64 -0.90
N LEU A 424 8.50 -10.26 -0.38
CA LEU A 424 7.96 -10.80 0.86
C LEU A 424 7.71 -12.31 0.78
N PRO A 425 7.75 -13.04 1.92
CA PRO A 425 7.22 -14.40 1.99
C PRO A 425 5.73 -14.43 1.60
N LEU A 426 5.26 -15.54 1.03
CA LEU A 426 3.87 -15.68 0.56
C LEU A 426 2.84 -15.35 1.65
N ARG A 427 3.07 -15.78 2.90
CA ARG A 427 2.18 -15.47 4.02
C ARG A 427 2.10 -13.96 4.31
N GLY A 428 3.25 -13.26 4.28
CA GLY A 428 3.30 -11.81 4.46
C GLY A 428 2.62 -11.08 3.30
N ALA A 429 2.86 -11.53 2.07
CA ALA A 429 2.18 -11.02 0.88
C ALA A 429 0.65 -11.13 0.97
N LEU A 430 0.13 -12.30 1.36
CA LEU A 430 -1.31 -12.50 1.56
C LEU A 430 -1.85 -11.63 2.70
N GLY A 431 -1.07 -11.44 3.77
CA GLY A 431 -1.40 -10.49 4.85
C GLY A 431 -1.64 -9.08 4.30
N VAL A 432 -0.76 -8.58 3.44
CA VAL A 432 -0.92 -7.26 2.79
C VAL A 432 -2.12 -7.25 1.85
N ILE A 433 -2.30 -8.27 1.00
CA ILE A 433 -3.38 -8.36 0.01
C ILE A 433 -4.77 -8.41 0.65
N PHE A 434 -4.90 -9.01 1.85
CA PHE A 434 -6.18 -9.13 2.55
C PHE A 434 -6.34 -8.14 3.72
N SER A 435 -5.35 -7.27 3.96
CA SER A 435 -5.42 -6.23 4.99
C SER A 435 -5.99 -4.95 4.39
N PHE A 436 -7.22 -4.60 4.79
CA PHE A 436 -7.86 -3.35 4.37
C PHE A 436 -7.02 -2.13 4.75
N ARG A 437 -6.41 -2.15 5.95
CA ARG A 437 -5.50 -1.10 6.44
C ARG A 437 -4.31 -0.91 5.49
N ASP A 438 -3.66 -2.00 5.09
CA ASP A 438 -2.46 -1.95 4.25
C ASP A 438 -2.77 -1.60 2.80
N ILE A 439 -3.88 -2.09 2.23
CA ILE A 439 -4.33 -1.64 0.91
C ILE A 439 -4.63 -0.14 0.94
N ARG A 440 -5.35 0.35 1.97
CA ARG A 440 -5.66 1.77 2.10
C ARG A 440 -4.37 2.59 2.19
N ALA A 441 -3.41 2.19 3.04
CA ALA A 441 -2.11 2.84 3.14
C ALA A 441 -1.37 2.87 1.80
N ILE A 442 -1.32 1.76 1.05
CA ILE A 442 -0.69 1.71 -0.28
C ILE A 442 -1.37 2.68 -1.25
N THR A 443 -2.71 2.75 -1.25
CA THR A 443 -3.42 3.67 -2.14
C THR A 443 -3.22 5.13 -1.75
N LEU A 444 -3.11 5.44 -0.45
CA LEU A 444 -2.79 6.78 0.04
C LEU A 444 -1.36 7.17 -0.34
N LEU A 445 -0.40 6.25 -0.23
CA LEU A 445 0.99 6.47 -0.66
C LEU A 445 1.10 6.68 -2.17
N ASP A 446 0.41 5.87 -2.99
CA ASP A 446 0.42 6.05 -4.45
C ASP A 446 -0.18 7.40 -4.87
N ARG A 447 -1.16 7.93 -4.12
CA ARG A 447 -1.66 9.30 -4.30
C ARG A 447 -0.65 10.34 -3.81
N LEU A 448 0.00 10.10 -2.67
CA LEU A 448 1.00 10.99 -2.09
C LEU A 448 2.20 11.16 -3.03
N ASP A 449 2.69 10.08 -3.63
CA ASP A 449 3.80 10.07 -4.59
C ASP A 449 3.48 10.84 -5.88
N LYS A 450 2.19 10.97 -6.23
CA LYS A 450 1.73 11.70 -7.41
C LYS A 450 1.36 13.15 -7.12
N SER A 451 1.05 13.48 -5.87
CA SER A 451 0.69 14.83 -5.51
C SER A 451 1.90 15.76 -5.64
N LYS A 452 1.63 16.98 -6.09
CA LYS A 452 2.57 18.11 -6.09
C LYS A 452 2.04 19.29 -5.27
N ASN A 453 0.90 19.10 -4.62
CA ASN A 453 0.22 20.12 -3.84
C ASN A 453 0.43 19.84 -2.36
N SER A 454 1.06 20.77 -1.65
CA SER A 454 1.35 20.60 -0.22
C SER A 454 0.11 20.40 0.64
N GLN A 455 -1.05 20.98 0.27
CA GLN A 455 -2.30 20.78 1.03
C GLN A 455 -2.82 19.36 0.88
N GLU A 456 -2.78 18.82 -0.35
CA GLU A 456 -3.18 17.44 -0.61
C GLU A 456 -2.20 16.46 0.05
N GLU A 457 -0.88 16.72 -0.01
CA GLU A 457 0.11 15.91 0.70
C GLU A 457 -0.15 15.89 2.21
N THR A 458 -0.45 17.03 2.80
CA THR A 458 -0.76 17.15 4.25
C THR A 458 -2.01 16.32 4.60
N ALA A 459 -3.10 16.42 3.83
CA ALA A 459 -4.32 15.63 4.06
C ALA A 459 -4.10 14.12 3.87
N LEU A 460 -3.25 13.72 2.92
CA LEU A 460 -2.89 12.32 2.73
C LEU A 460 -2.03 11.77 3.87
N LEU A 461 -1.12 12.58 4.42
CA LEU A 461 -0.31 12.22 5.59
C LEU A 461 -1.17 12.15 6.86
N GLU A 462 -2.15 13.04 7.03
CA GLU A 462 -3.14 12.98 8.11
C GLU A 462 -3.96 11.68 8.04
N ALA A 463 -4.41 11.27 6.84
CA ALA A 463 -5.09 10.00 6.66
C ALA A 463 -4.20 8.77 6.99
N LEU A 464 -2.88 8.88 6.78
CA LEU A 464 -1.90 7.86 7.19
C LEU A 464 -1.64 7.88 8.71
N TYR A 465 -1.75 9.03 9.37
CA TYR A 465 -1.73 9.15 10.82
C TYR A 465 -2.96 8.47 11.45
N GLU A 466 -4.16 8.65 10.88
CA GLU A 466 -5.39 7.99 11.37
C GLU A 466 -5.37 6.47 11.16
N ASN A 467 -4.65 5.98 10.14
CA ASN A 467 -4.55 4.57 9.81
C ASN A 467 -3.08 4.13 9.64
N PRO A 468 -2.30 4.03 10.74
CA PRO A 468 -0.87 3.75 10.66
C PRO A 468 -0.58 2.39 10.03
N SER A 469 0.39 2.35 9.12
CA SER A 469 0.88 1.11 8.51
C SER A 469 2.39 1.15 8.30
N HIS A 470 3.07 0.08 8.67
CA HIS A 470 4.51 -0.08 8.45
C HIS A 470 4.91 -0.06 6.98
N ILE A 471 3.98 -0.33 6.05
CA ILE A 471 4.26 -0.25 4.60
C ILE A 471 4.54 1.20 4.16
N ALA A 472 4.03 2.18 4.92
CA ALA A 472 4.20 3.59 4.66
C ALA A 472 5.55 4.15 5.09
N VAL A 473 6.33 3.44 5.92
CA VAL A 473 7.55 3.96 6.55
C VAL A 473 8.51 4.61 5.54
N ALA A 474 8.85 3.92 4.45
CA ALA A 474 9.76 4.47 3.45
C ALA A 474 9.23 5.77 2.81
N GLY A 475 7.92 5.84 2.53
CA GLY A 475 7.29 7.04 1.99
C GLY A 475 7.18 8.18 3.02
N LEU A 476 6.90 7.84 4.28
CA LEU A 476 6.88 8.80 5.38
C LEU A 476 8.27 9.39 5.64
N LEU A 477 9.33 8.57 5.64
CA LEU A 477 10.71 9.03 5.80
C LEU A 477 11.16 9.93 4.64
N ASP A 478 10.74 9.64 3.42
CA ASP A 478 10.97 10.53 2.27
C ASP A 478 10.28 11.88 2.48
N ARG A 479 9.01 11.88 2.92
CA ARG A 479 8.26 13.13 3.17
C ARG A 479 8.69 13.89 4.42
N ALA A 480 9.30 13.22 5.39
CA ALA A 480 9.98 13.87 6.52
C ALA A 480 11.15 14.77 6.05
N ARG A 481 11.66 14.59 4.83
CA ARG A 481 12.71 15.42 4.21
C ARG A 481 12.18 16.47 3.24
N SER A 482 10.86 16.67 3.18
CA SER A 482 10.22 17.65 2.30
C SER A 482 10.71 19.08 2.56
N PRO A 483 10.89 19.93 1.52
CA PRO A 483 11.20 21.34 1.71
C PRO A 483 10.06 22.13 2.40
N ARG A 484 8.85 21.56 2.49
CA ARG A 484 7.70 22.18 3.15
C ARG A 484 7.60 21.70 4.60
N LEU A 485 7.68 22.62 5.57
CA LEU A 485 7.60 22.32 7.00
C LEU A 485 6.31 21.57 7.38
N SER A 486 5.14 21.97 6.86
CA SER A 486 3.86 21.30 7.17
C SER A 486 3.86 19.82 6.77
N VAL A 487 4.48 19.50 5.62
CA VAL A 487 4.60 18.13 5.13
C VAL A 487 5.55 17.32 6.00
N ARG A 488 6.68 17.91 6.43
CA ARG A 488 7.60 17.24 7.38
C ARG A 488 6.92 16.91 8.70
N VAL A 489 6.20 17.88 9.27
CA VAL A 489 5.49 17.74 10.54
C VAL A 489 4.46 16.61 10.46
N GLU A 490 3.59 16.59 9.46
CA GLU A 490 2.58 15.53 9.35
C GLU A 490 3.19 14.16 9.05
N ALA A 491 4.28 14.10 8.27
CA ALA A 491 4.99 12.84 8.04
C ALA A 491 5.58 12.28 9.34
N LEU A 492 6.18 13.12 10.18
CA LEU A 492 6.73 12.71 11.48
C LEU A 492 5.63 12.35 12.49
N ARG A 493 4.48 13.05 12.47
CA ARG A 493 3.32 12.65 13.28
C ARG A 493 2.78 11.29 12.85
N ALA A 494 2.68 11.03 11.55
CA ALA A 494 2.28 9.72 11.03
C ALA A 494 3.29 8.61 11.44
N ILE A 495 4.59 8.92 11.49
CA ILE A 495 5.62 8.01 12.03
C ILE A 495 5.42 7.78 13.53
N GLU A 496 5.17 8.85 14.32
CA GLU A 496 4.90 8.78 15.75
C GLU A 496 3.68 7.89 16.08
N ALA A 497 2.69 7.84 15.17
CA ALA A 497 1.47 7.05 15.30
C ALA A 497 1.65 5.56 14.99
N LEU A 498 2.79 5.13 14.44
CA LEU A 498 3.07 3.70 14.22
C LEU A 498 3.05 2.92 15.55
N ASP A 499 2.73 1.63 15.49
CA ASP A 499 2.69 0.74 16.66
C ASP A 499 4.11 0.43 17.20
N SER A 500 5.12 0.50 16.34
CA SER A 500 6.53 0.31 16.70
C SER A 500 7.47 1.04 15.72
N LEU A 501 8.70 1.32 16.14
CA LEU A 501 9.72 1.94 15.30
C LEU A 501 10.80 0.93 14.91
N THR A 502 11.10 0.84 13.62
CA THR A 502 12.25 0.07 13.11
C THR A 502 13.56 0.83 13.33
N SER A 503 14.70 0.13 13.33
CA SER A 503 16.02 0.76 13.50
C SER A 503 16.32 1.87 12.49
N GLU A 504 15.87 1.73 11.24
CA GLU A 504 15.99 2.77 10.20
C GLU A 504 15.24 4.06 10.58
N VAL A 505 14.02 3.91 11.10
CA VAL A 505 13.21 5.04 11.57
C VAL A 505 13.84 5.68 12.79
N VAL A 506 14.33 4.90 13.76
CA VAL A 506 15.03 5.42 14.94
C VAL A 506 16.22 6.27 14.53
N GLN A 507 17.09 5.79 13.63
CA GLN A 507 18.24 6.54 13.14
C GLN A 507 17.82 7.84 12.42
N ALA A 508 16.74 7.80 11.64
CA ALA A 508 16.22 8.99 10.98
C ALA A 508 15.67 10.03 11.96
N LEU A 509 14.96 9.60 13.00
CA LEU A 509 14.46 10.47 14.06
C LEU A 509 15.60 11.07 14.89
N GLU A 510 16.61 10.28 15.26
CA GLU A 510 17.81 10.75 15.97
C GLU A 510 18.56 11.81 15.16
N ALA A 511 18.76 11.57 13.85
CA ALA A 511 19.39 12.55 12.97
C ALA A 511 18.58 13.85 12.88
N ASP A 512 17.24 13.77 12.85
CA ASP A 512 16.38 14.95 12.83
C ASP A 512 16.43 15.74 14.15
N VAL A 513 16.50 15.05 15.30
CA VAL A 513 16.70 15.67 16.62
C VAL A 513 17.96 16.54 16.65
N GLU A 514 19.05 16.06 16.04
CA GLU A 514 20.34 16.77 16.05
C GLU A 514 20.40 17.94 15.05
N THR A 515 19.71 17.81 13.91
CA THR A 515 19.93 18.71 12.76
C THR A 515 18.82 19.72 12.53
N ASN A 516 17.61 19.49 13.08
CA ASN A 516 16.43 20.32 12.81
C ASN A 516 15.78 20.95 14.07
N PRO A 517 16.54 21.60 14.98
CA PRO A 517 15.96 22.35 16.08
C PRO A 517 15.03 23.47 15.58
N TYR A 518 14.08 23.89 16.42
CA TYR A 518 13.02 24.87 16.16
C TYR A 518 11.99 24.48 15.10
N THR A 519 12.12 23.30 14.50
CA THR A 519 11.21 22.84 13.44
C THR A 519 10.59 21.49 13.75
N THR A 520 11.34 20.40 13.59
CA THR A 520 10.81 19.04 13.68
C THR A 520 11.43 18.21 14.81
N ALA A 521 12.58 18.62 15.32
CA ALA A 521 13.33 17.88 16.34
C ALA A 521 12.49 17.51 17.57
N TYR A 522 11.62 18.41 18.06
CA TYR A 522 10.78 18.14 19.23
C TYR A 522 9.77 17.00 18.99
N ILE A 523 9.24 16.85 17.76
CA ILE A 523 8.33 15.77 17.38
C ILE A 523 9.10 14.45 17.40
N CYS A 524 10.32 14.46 16.88
CA CYS A 524 11.20 13.29 16.86
C CYS A 524 11.58 12.86 18.28
N ALA A 525 11.96 13.80 19.17
CA ALA A 525 12.22 13.51 20.57
C ALA A 525 11.00 12.90 21.27
N ARG A 526 9.80 13.46 21.05
CA ARG A 526 8.55 12.92 21.60
C ARG A 526 8.27 11.50 21.08
N ALA A 527 8.46 11.25 19.78
CA ALA A 527 8.26 9.93 19.19
C ALA A 527 9.20 8.89 19.78
N LEU A 528 10.49 9.23 19.94
CA LEU A 528 11.48 8.35 20.59
C LEU A 528 11.11 8.05 22.05
N GLY A 529 10.64 9.05 22.79
CA GLY A 529 10.14 8.90 24.16
C GLY A 529 8.87 8.05 24.27
N LYS A 530 7.87 8.29 23.40
CA LYS A 530 6.62 7.52 23.33
C LYS A 530 6.88 6.04 23.10
N HIS A 531 7.83 5.73 22.22
CA HIS A 531 8.25 4.36 21.88
C HIS A 531 9.32 3.79 22.82
N ARG A 532 9.72 4.53 23.87
CA ARG A 532 10.71 4.13 24.87
C ARG A 532 12.02 3.61 24.26
N VAL A 533 12.53 4.32 23.25
CA VAL A 533 13.73 3.91 22.51
C VAL A 533 14.99 4.19 23.34
N SER A 534 15.41 3.21 24.15
CA SER A 534 16.54 3.34 25.07
C SER A 534 17.88 3.62 24.40
N THR A 535 18.08 3.19 23.14
CA THR A 535 19.30 3.48 22.37
C THR A 535 19.47 4.96 22.07
N SER A 536 18.39 5.75 22.11
CA SER A 536 18.39 7.18 21.79
C SER A 536 18.71 8.08 22.99
N VAL A 537 18.91 7.53 24.19
CA VAL A 537 19.25 8.31 25.40
C VAL A 537 20.41 9.27 25.18
N PRO A 538 21.55 8.89 24.57
CA PRO A 538 22.67 9.83 24.34
C PRO A 538 22.29 11.03 23.47
N THR A 539 21.42 10.82 22.47
CA THR A 539 20.93 11.88 21.59
C THR A 539 19.96 12.80 22.32
N LEU A 540 19.06 12.25 23.13
CA LEU A 540 18.12 13.03 23.94
C LEU A 540 18.84 13.83 25.04
N LYS A 541 19.87 13.28 25.69
CA LYS A 541 20.69 14.01 26.67
C LYS A 541 21.42 15.21 26.03
N ARG A 542 21.97 15.04 24.83
CA ARG A 542 22.54 16.17 24.05
C ARG A 542 21.48 17.23 23.76
N ALA A 543 20.26 16.83 23.43
CA ALA A 543 19.15 17.75 23.15
C ALA A 543 18.74 18.61 24.35
N LEU A 544 19.02 18.20 25.59
CA LEU A 544 18.81 19.04 26.80
C LEU A 544 19.66 20.32 26.82
N SER A 545 20.72 20.38 26.01
CA SER A 545 21.58 21.55 25.86
C SER A 545 21.20 22.43 24.66
N SER A 546 20.08 22.15 24.00
CA SER A 546 19.60 22.94 22.86
C SER A 546 19.02 24.29 23.30
N ASP A 547 19.09 25.28 22.42
CA ASP A 547 18.42 26.57 22.59
C ASP A 547 16.92 26.52 22.20
N ASP A 548 16.46 25.41 21.61
CA ASP A 548 15.05 25.18 21.30
C ASP A 548 14.28 24.67 22.53
N TYR A 549 13.53 25.57 23.16
CA TYR A 549 12.75 25.27 24.36
C TYR A 549 11.72 24.14 24.17
N MET A 550 11.19 23.94 22.95
CA MET A 550 10.27 22.83 22.68
C MET A 550 11.02 21.50 22.64
N LEU A 551 12.16 21.46 21.95
CA LEU A 551 13.02 20.28 21.90
C LEU A 551 13.51 19.90 23.30
N VAL A 552 14.02 20.87 24.06
CA VAL A 552 14.47 20.65 25.43
C VAL A 552 13.34 20.07 26.28
N GLY A 553 12.15 20.66 26.22
CA GLY A 553 10.96 20.17 26.91
C GLY A 553 10.61 18.72 26.57
N GLU A 554 10.48 18.40 25.28
CA GLU A 554 10.14 17.05 24.83
C GLU A 554 11.27 16.04 25.12
N ALA A 555 12.53 16.46 25.10
CA ALA A 555 13.67 15.61 25.47
C ALA A 555 13.63 15.21 26.95
N MET A 556 13.26 16.13 27.86
CA MET A 556 13.07 15.80 29.28
C MET A 556 11.97 14.76 29.48
N VAL A 557 10.81 14.97 28.87
CA VAL A 557 9.67 14.05 28.95
C VAL A 557 10.02 12.70 28.30
N ALA A 558 10.76 12.70 27.19
CA ALA A 558 11.19 11.49 26.51
C ALA A 558 12.16 10.66 27.37
N LEU A 559 13.14 11.31 28.01
CA LEU A 559 14.08 10.65 28.94
C LEU A 559 13.34 10.05 30.14
N ALA A 560 12.35 10.78 30.70
CA ALA A 560 11.52 10.26 31.79
C ALA A 560 10.69 9.04 31.37
N LYS A 561 10.08 9.06 30.17
CA LYS A 561 9.33 7.91 29.63
C LYS A 561 10.21 6.69 29.35
N ILE A 562 11.46 6.91 28.96
CA ILE A 562 12.47 5.85 28.80
C ILE A 562 12.91 5.31 30.16
N GLY A 563 12.96 6.17 31.18
CA GLY A 563 13.38 5.83 32.54
C GLY A 563 14.88 5.92 32.75
N ASP A 564 15.56 6.91 32.15
CA ASP A 564 17.00 7.14 32.36
C ASP A 564 17.25 7.80 33.73
N PRO A 565 17.78 7.09 34.74
CA PRO A 565 17.92 7.65 36.08
C PRO A 565 18.91 8.83 36.13
N ASP A 566 19.93 8.81 35.27
CA ASP A 566 20.97 9.84 35.24
C ASP A 566 20.45 11.16 34.68
N ALA A 567 19.45 11.13 33.80
CA ALA A 567 18.82 12.34 33.27
C ALA A 567 18.04 13.13 34.33
N LYS A 568 17.58 12.49 35.41
CA LYS A 568 16.77 13.15 36.44
C LYS A 568 17.49 14.35 37.06
N ALA A 569 18.73 14.18 37.51
CA ALA A 569 19.51 15.24 38.12
C ALA A 569 19.81 16.39 37.13
N GLU A 570 20.04 16.06 35.86
CA GLU A 570 20.23 17.05 34.79
C GLU A 570 18.95 17.87 34.53
N ILE A 571 17.78 17.21 34.56
CA ILE A 571 16.46 17.85 34.42
C ILE A 571 16.19 18.79 35.60
N GLU A 572 16.45 18.35 36.83
CA GLU A 572 16.30 19.19 38.03
C GLU A 572 17.18 20.45 37.95
N ALA A 573 18.45 20.29 37.54
CA ALA A 573 19.37 21.41 37.33
C ALA A 573 18.89 22.37 36.23
N LEU A 574 18.31 21.82 35.15
CA LEU A 574 17.76 22.60 34.05
C LEU A 574 16.56 23.46 34.49
N ILE A 575 15.64 22.88 35.27
CA ILE A 575 14.46 23.58 35.80
C ILE A 575 14.89 24.76 36.68
N ARG A 576 15.90 24.58 37.55
CA ARG A 576 16.44 25.64 38.42
C ARG A 576 17.00 26.82 37.62
N ARG A 577 17.80 26.54 36.59
CA ARG A 577 18.52 27.58 35.82
C ARG A 577 17.68 28.25 34.74
N ASN A 578 16.72 27.54 34.15
CA ASN A 578 15.95 28.04 33.01
C ASN A 578 14.72 28.81 33.50
N ARG A 579 14.48 30.01 32.95
CA ARG A 579 13.33 30.86 33.31
C ARG A 579 12.13 30.70 32.35
N ASN A 580 12.27 29.95 31.26
CA ASN A 580 11.19 29.72 30.31
C ASN A 580 10.08 28.85 30.97
N PRO A 581 8.84 29.36 31.10
CA PRO A 581 7.76 28.64 31.78
C PRO A 581 7.45 27.28 31.15
N ARG A 582 7.56 27.16 29.82
CA ARG A 582 7.28 25.91 29.12
C ARG A 582 8.32 24.83 29.40
N VAL A 583 9.60 25.21 29.47
CA VAL A 583 10.66 24.28 29.88
C VAL A 583 10.40 23.78 31.30
N ARG A 584 10.06 24.69 32.23
CA ARG A 584 9.75 24.31 33.61
C ARG A 584 8.51 23.43 33.75
N ILE A 585 7.45 23.70 32.99
CA ILE A 585 6.24 22.86 32.92
C ILE A 585 6.60 21.45 32.44
N MET A 586 7.30 21.34 31.30
CA MET A 586 7.67 20.03 30.75
C MET A 586 8.69 19.30 31.63
N GLY A 587 9.58 20.03 32.31
CA GLY A 587 10.49 19.47 33.30
C GLY A 587 9.74 18.95 34.52
N THR A 588 8.75 19.70 35.01
CA THR A 588 7.85 19.27 36.11
C THR A 588 7.12 17.98 35.73
N GLN A 589 6.55 17.93 34.53
CA GLN A 589 5.92 16.72 33.99
C GLN A 589 6.91 15.55 33.88
N ALA A 590 8.17 15.80 33.50
CA ALA A 590 9.19 14.76 33.46
C ALA A 590 9.48 14.21 34.88
N LEU A 591 9.54 15.06 35.90
CA LEU A 591 9.74 14.65 37.29
C LEU A 591 8.54 13.87 37.84
N GLU A 592 7.32 14.24 37.46
CA GLU A 592 6.08 13.47 37.72
C GLU A 592 6.20 12.07 37.13
N ILE A 593 6.59 11.93 35.85
CA ILE A 593 6.77 10.62 35.20
C ILE A 593 7.83 9.76 35.89
N TYR A 594 8.91 10.35 36.42
CA TYR A 594 9.89 9.60 37.22
C TYR A 594 9.33 9.13 38.57
N GLY A 595 8.31 9.80 39.12
CA GLY A 595 7.63 9.40 40.35
C GLY A 595 8.48 9.46 41.62
N SER A 596 9.56 10.26 41.63
CA SER A 596 10.51 10.30 42.75
C SER A 596 10.21 11.45 43.72
N LEU A 597 9.96 11.11 44.99
CA LEU A 597 9.74 12.07 46.08
C LEU A 597 10.94 12.99 46.31
N ASP A 598 12.15 12.61 45.91
CA ASP A 598 13.35 13.44 46.06
C ASP A 598 13.27 14.75 45.24
N SER A 599 12.37 14.81 44.26
CA SER A 599 12.10 16.01 43.47
C SER A 599 11.21 17.05 44.19
N LEU A 600 10.54 16.67 45.29
CA LEU A 600 9.60 17.54 46.00
C LEU A 600 10.20 18.89 46.44
N PRO A 601 11.42 18.96 47.00
CA PRO A 601 12.01 20.24 47.37
C PRO A 601 12.12 21.21 46.20
N LEU A 602 12.48 20.73 45.01
CA LEU A 602 12.54 21.56 43.80
C LEU A 602 11.15 22.06 43.38
N LEU A 603 10.13 21.22 43.44
CA LEU A 603 8.77 21.61 43.10
C LEU A 603 8.23 22.67 44.08
N LEU A 604 8.54 22.52 45.37
CA LEU A 604 8.23 23.54 46.38
C LEU A 604 9.01 24.84 46.11
N ASP A 605 10.29 24.79 45.74
CA ASP A 605 11.08 25.97 45.36
C ASP A 605 10.43 26.74 44.19
N LEU A 606 9.82 26.06 43.23
CA LEU A 606 9.11 26.71 42.12
C LEU A 606 7.84 27.43 42.58
N LEU A 607 7.17 26.92 43.61
CA LEU A 607 6.00 27.59 44.20
C LEU A 607 6.41 28.78 45.07
N ARG A 608 7.60 28.81 45.65
CA ARG A 608 8.13 29.94 46.43
C ARG A 608 8.47 31.18 45.59
N GLU A 609 8.61 31.03 44.27
CA GLU A 609 8.96 32.16 43.44
C GLU A 609 7.90 33.27 43.51
N GLU A 610 8.34 34.53 43.51
CA GLU A 610 7.42 35.66 43.54
C GLU A 610 6.59 35.70 42.24
N ASN A 611 5.28 35.47 42.36
CA ASN A 611 4.31 35.45 41.25
C ASN A 611 4.69 34.48 40.09
N PRO A 612 4.71 33.16 40.33
CA PRO A 612 5.04 32.21 39.28
C PRO A 612 3.92 32.22 38.22
N PRO A 613 4.23 31.99 36.92
CA PRO A 613 3.23 31.95 35.85
C PRO A 613 2.05 31.04 36.23
N PRO A 614 0.79 31.45 36.01
CA PRO A 614 -0.38 30.73 36.53
C PRO A 614 -0.42 29.24 36.18
N TYR A 615 -0.18 28.91 34.90
CA TYR A 615 -0.15 27.53 34.43
C TYR A 615 1.04 26.72 34.98
N LEU A 616 2.19 27.35 35.22
CA LEU A 616 3.32 26.67 35.88
C LEU A 616 2.97 26.34 37.33
N ARG A 617 2.33 27.27 38.05
CA ARG A 617 1.89 27.06 39.43
C ARG A 617 0.90 25.90 39.53
N ASP A 618 -0.03 25.82 38.59
CA ASP A 618 -1.04 24.76 38.55
C ASP A 618 -0.40 23.41 38.25
N GLU A 619 0.45 23.33 37.23
CA GLU A 619 1.18 22.10 36.88
C GLU A 619 2.05 21.60 38.04
N VAL A 620 2.80 22.49 38.69
CA VAL A 620 3.64 22.13 39.85
C VAL A 620 2.80 21.62 41.01
N THR A 621 1.65 22.24 41.29
CA THR A 621 0.75 21.79 42.35
C THR A 621 0.17 20.40 42.04
N ILE A 622 -0.21 20.16 40.79
CA ILE A 622 -0.71 18.87 40.31
C ILE A 622 0.39 17.80 40.38
N ALA A 623 1.61 18.11 39.94
CA ALA A 623 2.74 17.19 40.02
C ALA A 623 3.11 16.83 41.46
N ILE A 624 3.07 17.78 42.40
CA ILE A 624 3.24 17.48 43.83
C ILE A 624 2.11 16.55 44.30
N ALA A 625 0.86 16.79 43.90
CA ALA A 625 -0.25 15.91 44.25
C ALA A 625 -0.05 14.48 43.73
N ASP A 626 0.42 14.32 42.50
CA ASP A 626 0.69 13.01 41.90
C ASP A 626 1.85 12.28 42.60
N LEU A 627 2.98 12.97 42.86
CA LEU A 627 4.09 12.41 43.63
C LEU A 627 3.68 11.95 45.04
N LEU A 628 2.71 12.63 45.65
CA LEU A 628 2.14 12.27 46.96
C LEU A 628 1.05 11.18 46.88
N GLY A 629 0.70 10.71 45.67
CA GLY A 629 -0.36 9.71 45.46
C GLY A 629 -1.77 10.25 45.68
N LEU A 630 -1.97 11.56 45.49
CA LEU A 630 -3.23 12.27 45.77
C LEU A 630 -3.97 12.72 44.52
N GLN A 631 -3.43 12.49 43.32
CA GLN A 631 -3.95 13.00 42.05
C GLN A 631 -5.46 12.81 41.88
N GLU A 632 -5.96 11.58 42.08
CA GLU A 632 -7.39 11.25 41.93
C GLU A 632 -8.30 12.02 42.89
N ALA A 633 -7.81 12.33 44.09
CA ALA A 633 -8.57 13.07 45.10
C ALA A 633 -8.41 14.59 44.95
N PHE A 634 -7.22 15.05 44.58
CA PHE A 634 -6.89 16.46 44.49
C PHE A 634 -7.45 17.11 43.25
N TYR A 635 -7.33 16.48 42.08
CA TYR A 635 -7.69 17.11 40.81
C TYR A 635 -9.17 17.56 40.74
N PRO A 636 -10.18 16.74 41.11
CA PRO A 636 -11.58 17.19 41.10
C PRO A 636 -11.85 18.33 42.09
N LEU A 637 -11.21 18.30 43.26
CA LEU A 637 -11.33 19.31 44.29
C LEU A 637 -10.66 20.62 43.86
N PHE A 638 -9.52 20.52 43.18
CA PHE A 638 -8.80 21.63 42.60
C PHE A 638 -9.60 22.32 41.48
N ILE A 639 -10.27 21.56 40.61
CA ILE A 639 -11.17 22.11 39.58
C ILE A 639 -12.31 22.91 40.20
N ARG A 640 -12.98 22.38 41.23
CA ARG A 640 -14.05 23.11 41.95
C ARG A 640 -13.55 24.42 42.57
N TYR A 641 -12.34 24.39 43.14
CA TYR A 641 -11.71 25.60 43.67
C TYR A 641 -11.40 26.63 42.56
N LEU A 642 -10.98 26.18 41.37
CA LEU A 642 -10.74 27.08 40.24
C LEU A 642 -12.04 27.67 39.66
N GLU A 643 -13.14 26.94 39.71
CA GLU A 643 -14.48 27.42 39.31
C GLU A 643 -15.00 28.51 40.26
N ASP A 644 -14.85 28.30 41.57
CA ASP A 644 -15.23 29.26 42.60
C ASP A 644 -14.19 29.32 43.74
N PRO A 645 -13.25 30.29 43.69
CA PRO A 645 -12.23 30.45 44.72
C PRO A 645 -12.79 30.75 46.12
N SER A 646 -14.05 31.20 46.24
CA SER A 646 -14.69 31.43 47.54
C SER A 646 -14.93 30.14 48.32
N LEU A 647 -14.98 29.00 47.62
CA LEU A 647 -15.15 27.67 48.21
C LEU A 647 -13.90 27.12 48.88
N LEU A 648 -12.77 27.83 48.89
CA LEU A 648 -11.50 27.31 49.42
C LEU A 648 -11.63 26.73 50.83
N LEU A 649 -12.26 27.47 51.76
CA LEU A 649 -12.46 27.02 53.14
C LEU A 649 -13.43 25.85 53.20
N THR A 650 -14.54 25.91 52.46
CA THR A 650 -15.54 24.83 52.39
C THR A 650 -14.92 23.53 51.90
N LEU A 651 -14.18 23.56 50.78
CA LEU A 651 -13.54 22.38 50.21
C LEU A 651 -12.48 21.80 51.17
N ALA A 652 -11.74 22.64 51.87
CA ALA A 652 -10.79 22.18 52.87
C ALA A 652 -11.50 21.50 54.07
N LEU A 653 -12.58 22.10 54.58
CA LEU A 653 -13.35 21.52 55.68
C LEU A 653 -14.06 20.21 55.29
N ASP A 654 -14.57 20.10 54.06
CA ASP A 654 -15.13 18.85 53.53
C ASP A 654 -14.11 17.71 53.59
N THR A 655 -12.82 17.98 53.29
CA THR A 655 -11.76 16.96 53.39
C THR A 655 -11.49 16.56 54.84
N VAL A 656 -11.59 17.49 55.79
CA VAL A 656 -11.44 17.24 57.22
C VAL A 656 -12.60 16.40 57.75
N GLU A 657 -13.84 16.74 57.38
CA GLU A 657 -15.05 16.01 57.77
C GLU A 657 -15.00 14.57 57.25
N SER A 658 -14.75 14.41 55.95
CA SER A 658 -14.58 13.10 55.30
C SER A 658 -13.49 12.26 55.97
N ALA A 659 -12.33 12.87 56.27
CA ALA A 659 -11.25 12.17 56.95
C ALA A 659 -11.58 11.81 58.40
N THR A 660 -12.35 12.65 59.11
CA THR A 660 -12.80 12.43 60.47
C THR A 660 -13.79 11.27 60.56
N GLU A 661 -14.75 11.21 59.64
CA GLU A 661 -15.69 10.08 59.54
C GLU A 661 -14.96 8.77 59.25
N SER A 662 -14.04 8.80 58.28
CA SER A 662 -13.21 7.65 57.92
C SER A 662 -12.37 7.17 59.12
N TYR A 663 -11.70 8.09 59.82
CA TYR A 663 -10.88 7.76 61.00
C TYR A 663 -11.72 7.13 62.12
N LYS A 664 -12.89 7.72 62.42
CA LYS A 664 -13.84 7.18 63.42
C LYS A 664 -14.33 5.79 63.03
N SER A 665 -14.58 5.54 61.74
CA SER A 665 -15.01 4.23 61.24
C SER A 665 -13.92 3.16 61.39
N LEU A 666 -12.65 3.49 61.07
CA LEU A 666 -11.49 2.61 61.17
C LEU A 666 -11.14 2.25 62.62
N HIS A 667 -11.39 3.17 63.57
CA HIS A 667 -11.02 3.00 64.99
C HIS A 667 -12.19 2.57 65.89
N ARG A 668 -13.38 2.33 65.32
CA ARG A 668 -14.62 2.01 66.06
C ARG A 668 -14.54 0.75 66.95
N ASN A 669 -13.63 -0.18 66.65
CA ASN A 669 -13.43 -1.44 67.39
C ASN A 669 -12.17 -1.47 68.29
N LYS A 670 -11.31 -0.44 68.31
CA LYS A 670 -10.12 -0.39 69.20
C LYS A 670 -10.45 0.28 70.55
N LYS A 671 -11.42 -0.26 71.29
CA LYS A 671 -11.56 0.05 72.73
C LYS A 671 -10.54 -0.76 73.56
N SER A 672 -9.24 -0.54 73.37
CA SER A 672 -8.27 -0.74 74.45
C SER A 672 -6.93 -0.09 74.15
N ARG A 673 -6.45 0.67 75.14
CA ARG A 673 -5.10 1.24 75.27
C ARG A 673 -4.73 2.37 74.30
N VAL A 674 -5.16 3.59 74.63
CA VAL A 674 -4.32 4.78 74.45
C VAL A 674 -4.05 5.37 75.84
N LYS A 675 -2.82 5.20 76.33
CA LYS A 675 -2.30 5.86 77.54
C LYS A 675 -1.77 7.25 77.13
N ASN A 676 -2.66 8.22 76.95
CA ASN A 676 -2.46 9.66 77.15
C ASN A 676 -3.72 10.41 76.65
N PRO A 677 -4.41 11.24 77.48
CA PRO A 677 -5.65 11.92 77.08
C PRO A 677 -5.44 13.23 76.28
N SER A 678 -4.20 13.64 76.01
CA SER A 678 -3.86 15.01 75.61
C SER A 678 -3.68 15.28 74.11
N SER A 679 -3.99 14.35 73.22
CA SER A 679 -3.94 14.60 71.76
C SER A 679 -4.92 13.68 71.02
N ASN A 680 -6.19 14.08 70.96
CA ASN A 680 -7.11 13.47 70.00
C ASN A 680 -6.83 14.13 68.63
N PRO A 681 -6.30 13.42 67.63
CA PRO A 681 -5.96 14.00 66.33
C PRO A 681 -7.17 14.69 65.68
N LEU A 682 -8.39 14.34 66.07
CA LEU A 682 -9.61 14.90 65.51
C LEU A 682 -10.03 16.25 66.09
N THR A 683 -9.71 16.56 67.35
CA THR A 683 -10.20 17.80 68.00
C THR A 683 -9.46 19.03 67.50
N ASP A 684 -8.19 18.87 67.16
CA ASP A 684 -7.30 20.00 66.89
C ASP A 684 -7.13 20.26 65.38
N LEU A 685 -7.59 19.33 64.53
CA LEU A 685 -7.43 19.40 63.07
C LEU A 685 -8.30 20.48 62.42
N GLU A 686 -9.59 20.56 62.73
CA GLU A 686 -10.49 21.55 62.15
C GLU A 686 -10.07 23.01 62.49
N PRO A 687 -9.73 23.35 63.76
CA PRO A 687 -9.18 24.66 64.09
C PRO A 687 -7.85 24.97 63.38
N ALA A 688 -6.96 23.97 63.26
CA ALA A 688 -5.69 24.11 62.58
C ALA A 688 -5.85 24.38 61.08
N VAL A 689 -6.71 23.62 60.39
CA VAL A 689 -7.04 23.80 58.98
C VAL A 689 -7.73 25.16 58.75
N THR A 690 -8.66 25.54 59.62
CA THR A 690 -9.33 26.85 59.52
C THR A 690 -8.33 27.99 59.65
N ALA A 691 -7.40 27.93 60.60
CA ALA A 691 -6.35 28.94 60.75
C ALA A 691 -5.47 29.03 59.49
N TYR A 692 -5.05 27.88 58.96
CA TYR A 692 -4.18 27.81 57.79
C TYR A 692 -4.86 28.31 56.51
N ILE A 693 -6.11 27.91 56.26
CA ILE A 693 -6.86 28.29 55.06
C ILE A 693 -7.37 29.74 55.13
N ALA A 694 -7.83 30.22 56.29
CA ALA A 694 -8.40 31.56 56.38
C ALA A 694 -7.36 32.65 56.61
N ARG A 695 -6.29 32.36 57.37
CA ARG A 695 -5.31 33.36 57.83
C ARG A 695 -3.89 33.14 57.31
N SER A 696 -3.66 32.08 56.53
CA SER A 696 -2.31 31.62 56.13
C SER A 696 -1.41 31.28 57.32
N ASP A 697 -1.99 31.07 58.51
CA ASP A 697 -1.26 30.73 59.74
C ASP A 697 -1.12 29.20 59.85
N GLY A 698 0.04 28.70 59.48
CA GLY A 698 0.34 27.26 59.49
C GLY A 698 0.86 26.73 60.82
N ALA A 699 1.03 27.54 61.87
CA ALA A 699 1.65 27.09 63.12
C ALA A 699 0.90 25.93 63.77
N LEU A 700 -0.44 26.01 63.81
CA LEU A 700 -1.29 24.96 64.34
C LEU A 700 -1.28 23.70 63.47
N LEU A 701 -1.30 23.85 62.14
CA LEU A 701 -1.32 22.73 61.20
C LEU A 701 0.03 21.99 61.18
N SER A 702 1.14 22.74 61.17
CA SER A 702 2.50 22.20 61.26
C SER A 702 2.69 21.35 62.51
N ARG A 703 2.33 21.91 63.67
CA ARG A 703 2.36 21.20 64.95
C ARG A 703 1.47 19.97 64.92
N TRP A 704 0.26 20.08 64.38
CA TRP A 704 -0.65 18.95 64.26
C TRP A 704 -0.08 17.83 63.38
N ILE A 705 0.57 18.15 62.26
CA ILE A 705 1.23 17.18 61.36
C ILE A 705 2.31 16.42 62.14
N LEU A 706 3.19 17.12 62.85
CA LEU A 706 4.27 16.51 63.63
C LEU A 706 3.72 15.65 64.78
N ASP A 707 2.73 16.15 65.53
CA ASP A 707 2.20 15.45 66.71
C ASP A 707 1.38 14.19 66.34
N ASN A 708 0.77 14.14 65.15
CA ASN A 708 -0.26 13.13 64.83
C ASN A 708 0.04 12.23 63.63
N LEU A 709 0.85 12.68 62.66
CA LEU A 709 1.19 11.93 61.46
C LEU A 709 2.57 11.25 61.53
N GLU A 710 3.33 11.47 62.61
CA GLU A 710 4.65 10.88 62.79
C GLU A 710 4.63 9.35 62.79
N ASN A 711 5.16 8.75 61.71
CA ASN A 711 5.67 7.39 61.74
C ASN A 711 6.72 7.13 60.61
N THR A 712 8.00 7.16 61.01
CA THR A 712 9.24 6.59 60.42
C THR A 712 9.65 6.74 58.93
N LYS A 713 10.98 6.98 58.77
CA LYS A 713 11.95 6.71 57.67
C LYS A 713 12.26 7.73 56.55
N HIS A 714 11.39 8.63 56.11
CA HIS A 714 11.68 9.45 54.91
C HIS A 714 11.55 10.98 55.05
N GLY A 715 11.24 11.51 56.24
CA GLY A 715 11.27 12.96 56.48
C GLY A 715 10.21 13.78 55.72
N LEU A 716 9.28 13.13 55.00
CA LEU A 716 8.23 13.78 54.23
C LEU A 716 7.28 14.58 55.13
N GLU A 717 6.91 14.02 56.28
CA GLU A 717 6.05 14.70 57.25
C GLU A 717 6.72 15.97 57.81
N TYR A 718 8.03 15.93 58.01
CA TYR A 718 8.81 17.09 58.43
C TYR A 718 8.85 18.15 57.33
N LEU A 719 9.13 17.76 56.08
CA LEU A 719 9.13 18.67 54.93
C LEU A 719 7.76 19.35 54.76
N MET A 720 6.67 18.61 54.89
CA MET A 720 5.31 19.14 54.74
C MET A 720 4.89 20.00 55.95
N ALA A 721 5.33 19.67 57.16
CA ALA A 721 5.14 20.50 58.34
C ALA A 721 5.93 21.81 58.25
N GLU A 722 7.14 21.79 57.71
CA GLU A 722 7.96 22.97 57.44
C GLU A 722 7.32 23.82 56.34
N ALA A 723 6.85 23.21 55.26
CA ALA A 723 6.13 23.89 54.19
C ALA A 723 4.80 24.53 54.65
N ALA A 724 4.20 24.04 55.73
CA ALA A 724 3.04 24.70 56.35
C ALA A 724 3.42 26.05 56.99
N LEU A 725 4.62 26.16 57.57
CA LEU A 725 5.14 27.36 58.24
C LEU A 725 5.77 28.37 57.26
N ASP A 726 6.00 27.95 56.03
CA ASP A 726 6.65 28.75 55.00
C ASP A 726 5.67 29.79 54.43
N ASP A 727 5.91 31.06 54.74
CA ASP A 727 5.06 32.19 54.31
C ASP A 727 4.98 32.32 52.79
N ASP A 728 6.05 31.97 52.06
CA ASP A 728 6.11 32.04 50.60
C ASP A 728 5.25 30.94 49.95
N LEU A 729 5.03 29.82 50.64
CA LEU A 729 4.13 28.75 50.19
C LEU A 729 2.70 28.94 50.69
N SER A 730 2.52 29.39 51.93
CA SER A 730 1.21 29.55 52.58
C SER A 730 0.36 30.65 51.94
N ILE A 731 0.98 31.62 51.27
CA ILE A 731 0.27 32.63 50.46
C ILE A 731 -0.49 32.01 49.28
N HIS A 732 -0.11 30.81 48.84
CA HIS A 732 -0.72 30.12 47.70
C HIS A 732 -1.87 29.21 48.12
N ASN A 733 -3.11 29.67 47.89
CA ASN A 733 -4.35 28.90 48.17
C ASN A 733 -4.33 27.48 47.60
N ARG A 734 -3.72 27.28 46.43
CA ARG A 734 -3.63 25.98 45.74
C ARG A 734 -2.79 24.99 46.54
N PHE A 735 -1.64 25.46 47.01
CA PHE A 735 -0.75 24.68 47.87
C PHE A 735 -1.40 24.40 49.22
N ARG A 736 -2.04 25.41 49.82
CA ARG A 736 -2.74 25.22 51.10
C ARG A 736 -3.79 24.11 51.04
N LEU A 737 -4.59 24.12 49.98
CA LEU A 737 -5.62 23.11 49.73
C LEU A 737 -5.01 21.71 49.54
N LEU A 738 -3.91 21.61 48.79
CA LEU A 738 -3.16 20.37 48.61
C LEU A 738 -2.62 19.83 49.93
N LEU A 739 -2.00 20.70 50.75
CA LEU A 739 -1.41 20.31 52.02
C LEU A 739 -2.46 19.80 53.01
N VAL A 740 -3.63 20.44 53.07
CA VAL A 740 -4.77 19.98 53.89
C VAL A 740 -5.27 18.62 53.41
N LEU A 741 -5.43 18.43 52.09
CA LEU A 741 -5.84 17.14 51.55
C LEU A 741 -4.81 16.04 51.84
N TRP A 742 -3.51 16.36 51.71
CA TRP A 742 -2.44 15.44 52.06
C TRP A 742 -2.51 15.03 53.53
N ALA A 743 -2.60 16.00 54.44
CA ALA A 743 -2.66 15.76 55.89
C ALA A 743 -3.87 14.90 56.29
N THR A 744 -5.04 15.20 55.73
CA THR A 744 -6.30 14.48 56.00
C THR A 744 -6.31 13.06 55.42
N LYS A 745 -5.70 12.83 54.24
CA LYS A 745 -5.52 11.48 53.68
C LYS A 745 -4.49 10.68 54.47
N ARG A 746 -3.38 11.31 54.88
CA ARG A 746 -2.31 10.66 55.66
C ARG A 746 -2.80 10.22 57.05
N LEU A 747 -3.71 10.97 57.67
CA LEU A 747 -4.37 10.59 58.94
C LEU A 747 -5.00 9.19 58.89
N ASN A 748 -5.53 8.80 57.73
CA ASN A 748 -6.22 7.54 57.52
C ASN A 748 -5.33 6.45 56.88
N ALA A 749 -4.06 6.75 56.61
CA ALA A 749 -3.12 5.78 56.05
C ALA A 749 -2.76 4.73 57.12
N PRO A 750 -2.60 3.45 56.75
CA PRO A 750 -2.14 2.43 57.67
C PRO A 750 -0.75 2.81 58.21
N ARG A 751 -0.62 2.89 59.54
CA ARG A 751 0.68 3.08 60.19
C ARG A 751 1.58 1.90 59.81
N VAL A 752 2.61 2.16 59.00
CA VAL A 752 3.65 1.17 58.72
C VAL A 752 4.34 0.88 60.06
N THR A 753 4.34 -0.39 60.45
CA THR A 753 4.95 -0.90 61.68
C THR A 753 6.35 -1.40 61.43
#